data_AF-A0A0U1HP87-F1
#
_entry.id   AF-A0A0U1HP87-F1
#
_cell.length_a   1.000
_cell.length_b   1.000
_cell.length_c   1.000
_cell.angle_alpha   90.00
_cell.angle_beta   90.00
_cell.angle_gamma   90.00
#
_symmetry.space_group_name_H-M   'P 1'
#
loop_
_entity.id
_entity.type
_entity.pdbx_description
1 polymer ?
#
loop_
_entity_poly.entity_id
_entity_poly.type
_entity_poly.pdbx_seq_one_letter_code
_entity_poly.pdbx_strand_id
1 'polypeptide(L)'
;MNKFVRLTAIAGLLLAGVSYAADTTYRIDQLPQLHQEPEHATVSERVTSRFTRSHYRQFALDDQFSAKIFDRYLNMLDYSHNVLLASDVAQFANKRNSLDDELKSGQLETPYALFNLAQKRRFERYQYALSVLDRPMVFSGNDTIDIDRGKAPWPTSEAELNKLWDAKVKYDQLNLKLTGKTDKEIKETLTKRYQAAIKRLTQSNSEDVFQLIMNAFAHEIDPHTNYLSPRNTEQFNTEMSLSLEGIGAVLQMDDDYTLINSMVPGGPAAKSKTIAVGDRVIGVGQTGKPMVDVIGWRLDDVVALIKGPKGSKVRLEILPAGKGTKPRTVTLTRERIRLEDRAVKMSVKTIGNERVGVLDIPGFYVGLTEDVKVQLQKLEKQNVSSIIIDLRSNGGGALTEAVALSGLFIPSGPVVQVRDNNGKVREDSDTDGVVYYKGPLVVLVDRYSASASEIFAAAMQDYGRALIVGEPTFGKGTVQQYRSLNRIYDQMLRPEWPALGSLQYTIQKFYRVDGGSTQRKGVTPDIVMPTGVDPAETGESFEDNALPWDSINAASYTKTGDLKAFTPELIKTHAARIAADAEFQHIQQDIERYKAMKDKRNIVSLNYAQREKENHDDDATRLNRLNERFKREGKKPLKSLDDLPKDYQEPDPYLDETVHIALDLAHKQKLQPQVEPQMTPTEAAATAEK
;
A
#
# COMPACT_ATOMS: atom_id res chain seq x y z
N MET A 1 -69.73 42.17 -8.68
CA MET A 1 -70.23 41.82 -10.03
C MET A 1 -69.02 41.73 -10.97
N ASN A 2 -68.82 40.72 -11.82
CA ASN A 2 -69.68 39.58 -12.17
C ASN A 2 -68.87 38.26 -12.31
N LYS A 3 -69.56 37.13 -12.14
CA LYS A 3 -69.14 35.79 -12.59
C LYS A 3 -69.53 35.59 -14.07
N PHE A 4 -69.33 34.36 -14.58
CA PHE A 4 -69.60 33.82 -15.94
C PHE A 4 -68.41 34.03 -16.93
N VAL A 5 -67.88 33.02 -17.63
CA VAL A 5 -68.18 31.56 -17.64
C VAL A 5 -66.93 30.72 -18.04
N ARG A 6 -66.97 29.39 -17.86
CA ARG A 6 -65.87 28.42 -18.08
C ARG A 6 -65.85 27.80 -19.51
N LEU A 7 -64.75 27.08 -19.82
CA LEU A 7 -64.52 26.11 -20.93
C LEU A 7 -64.30 26.77 -22.32
N THR A 8 -63.39 26.35 -23.23
CA THR A 8 -62.29 25.33 -23.31
C THR A 8 -61.03 25.98 -23.94
N ALA A 9 -59.83 25.42 -24.11
CA ALA A 9 -59.20 24.09 -23.92
C ALA A 9 -57.75 24.30 -23.38
N ILE A 10 -57.08 23.41 -22.64
CA ILE A 10 -56.32 22.20 -23.07
C ILE A 10 -55.40 22.38 -24.29
N ALA A 11 -54.25 23.05 -24.10
CA ALA A 11 -52.97 22.77 -24.79
C ALA A 11 -51.85 23.62 -24.14
N GLY A 12 -50.85 23.01 -23.48
CA GLY A 12 -49.69 23.75 -22.96
C GLY A 12 -49.19 23.38 -21.56
N LEU A 13 -49.21 22.10 -21.18
CA LEU A 13 -48.66 21.64 -19.90
C LEU A 13 -48.22 20.17 -19.97
N LEU A 14 -47.19 19.89 -20.79
CA LEU A 14 -46.51 18.57 -20.85
C LEU A 14 -45.16 18.66 -21.60
N LEU A 15 -44.24 19.49 -21.12
CA LEU A 15 -42.81 19.47 -21.51
C LEU A 15 -41.89 19.63 -20.28
N ALA A 16 -42.27 18.99 -19.17
CA ALA A 16 -41.31 18.62 -18.14
C ALA A 16 -40.54 17.41 -18.67
N GLY A 17 -39.47 17.68 -19.43
CA GLY A 17 -38.57 16.65 -19.91
C GLY A 17 -37.95 15.92 -18.72
N VAL A 18 -38.38 14.68 -18.49
CA VAL A 18 -37.64 13.75 -17.65
C VAL A 18 -36.34 13.49 -18.39
N SER A 19 -35.25 14.09 -17.91
CA SER A 19 -33.90 13.73 -18.35
C SER A 19 -33.62 12.30 -17.89
N TYR A 20 -34.09 11.33 -18.67
CA TYR A 20 -33.45 10.03 -18.72
C TYR A 20 -31.97 10.30 -19.00
N ALA A 21 -31.10 9.83 -18.11
CA ALA A 21 -29.71 9.69 -18.46
C ALA A 21 -29.68 8.84 -19.74
N ALA A 22 -29.07 9.35 -20.80
CA ALA A 22 -28.92 8.57 -22.01
C ALA A 22 -28.10 7.33 -21.64
N ASP A 23 -28.67 6.14 -21.87
CA ASP A 23 -27.96 4.88 -21.63
C ASP A 23 -26.72 4.87 -22.52
N THR A 24 -25.55 5.12 -21.91
CA THR A 24 -24.26 5.21 -22.60
C THR A 24 -23.87 3.83 -23.07
N THR A 25 -24.42 3.47 -24.22
CA THR A 25 -24.25 2.17 -24.85
C THR A 25 -22.89 2.14 -25.53
N TYR A 26 -21.86 1.83 -24.75
CA TYR A 26 -20.51 1.67 -25.25
C TYR A 26 -20.44 0.55 -26.28
N ARG A 27 -19.74 0.81 -27.38
CA ARG A 27 -19.57 -0.14 -28.49
C ARG A 27 -18.12 -0.61 -28.58
N ILE A 28 -17.90 -1.79 -29.15
CA ILE A 28 -16.57 -2.40 -29.25
C ILE A 28 -15.60 -1.60 -30.14
N ASP A 29 -16.12 -0.83 -31.11
CA ASP A 29 -15.36 0.07 -31.98
C ASP A 29 -14.92 1.38 -31.30
N GLN A 30 -15.34 1.62 -30.04
CA GLN A 30 -14.88 2.73 -29.21
C GLN A 30 -13.66 2.36 -28.34
N LEU A 31 -13.24 1.10 -28.33
CA LEU A 31 -11.99 0.71 -27.70
C LEU A 31 -10.82 1.29 -28.52
N PRO A 32 -9.87 2.01 -27.90
CA PRO A 32 -8.69 2.50 -28.61
C PRO A 32 -7.84 1.30 -29.04
N GLN A 33 -7.43 1.28 -30.31
CA GLN A 33 -6.35 0.40 -30.74
C GLN A 33 -5.04 0.98 -30.18
N LEU A 34 -4.47 0.33 -29.17
CA LEU A 34 -3.27 0.81 -28.51
C LEU A 34 -2.04 0.43 -29.34
N HIS A 35 -1.20 1.42 -29.61
CA HIS A 35 0.07 1.30 -30.31
C HIS A 35 1.20 1.84 -29.44
N GLN A 36 2.38 1.26 -29.58
CA GLN A 36 3.58 1.67 -28.85
C GLN A 36 3.96 3.14 -29.17
N GLU A 37 4.28 3.93 -28.14
CA GLU A 37 4.72 5.32 -28.33
C GLU A 37 6.19 5.39 -28.76
N PRO A 38 6.63 6.42 -29.52
CA PRO A 38 7.96 6.44 -30.16
C PRO A 38 9.14 6.28 -29.18
N GLU A 39 9.00 6.78 -27.96
CA GLU A 39 9.99 6.69 -26.90
C GLU A 39 10.08 5.28 -26.28
N HIS A 40 8.99 4.51 -26.26
CA HIS A 40 8.90 3.23 -25.55
C HIS A 40 9.94 2.22 -26.02
N ALA A 41 10.29 2.22 -27.32
CA ALA A 41 11.32 1.33 -27.84
C ALA A 41 12.69 1.62 -27.19
N THR A 42 13.10 2.89 -27.19
CA THR A 42 14.32 3.35 -26.51
C THR A 42 14.23 3.19 -24.99
N VAL A 43 13.04 3.30 -24.38
CA VAL A 43 12.86 3.03 -22.96
C VAL A 43 13.08 1.54 -22.67
N SER A 44 12.49 0.62 -23.45
CA SER A 44 12.69 -0.83 -23.33
C SER A 44 14.17 -1.20 -23.40
N GLU A 45 14.91 -0.70 -24.40
CA GLU A 45 16.37 -0.89 -24.49
C GLU A 45 17.10 -0.45 -23.22
N ARG A 46 16.72 0.70 -22.64
CA ARG A 46 17.32 1.23 -21.39
C ARG A 46 16.97 0.37 -20.18
N VAL A 47 15.73 -0.12 -20.09
CA VAL A 47 15.28 -1.05 -19.04
C VAL A 47 16.05 -2.35 -19.13
N THR A 48 16.02 -3.01 -20.28
CA THR A 48 16.74 -4.25 -20.57
C THR A 48 18.24 -4.13 -20.29
N SER A 49 18.88 -3.04 -20.72
CA SER A 49 20.29 -2.77 -20.45
C SER A 49 20.62 -2.62 -18.97
N ARG A 50 19.72 -2.02 -18.17
CA ARG A 50 19.90 -1.88 -16.71
C ARG A 50 19.68 -3.20 -15.99
N PHE A 51 18.58 -3.89 -16.26
CA PHE A 51 18.24 -5.15 -15.63
C PHE A 51 19.28 -6.24 -15.93
N THR A 52 19.73 -6.38 -17.18
CA THR A 52 20.72 -7.43 -17.55
C THR A 52 22.16 -7.15 -17.10
N ARG A 53 22.53 -5.90 -16.77
CA ARG A 53 23.94 -5.52 -16.50
C ARG A 53 24.21 -4.91 -15.13
N SER A 54 23.19 -4.39 -14.44
CA SER A 54 23.34 -3.65 -13.18
C SER A 54 22.57 -4.27 -12.01
N HIS A 55 21.85 -5.36 -12.24
CA HIS A 55 21.05 -6.04 -11.23
C HIS A 55 21.90 -6.92 -10.31
N TYR A 56 21.41 -7.18 -9.09
CA TYR A 56 22.04 -8.07 -8.12
C TYR A 56 21.94 -9.54 -8.52
N ARG A 57 20.72 -10.02 -8.78
CA ARG A 57 20.48 -11.33 -9.40
C ARG A 57 21.21 -11.37 -10.75
N GLN A 58 22.15 -12.29 -10.88
CA GLN A 58 22.76 -12.63 -12.16
C GLN A 58 21.80 -13.58 -12.90
N PHE A 59 21.36 -13.20 -14.10
CA PHE A 59 20.47 -14.01 -14.95
C PHE A 59 20.80 -13.76 -16.43
N ALA A 60 20.47 -14.74 -17.28
CA ALA A 60 20.46 -14.57 -18.72
C ALA A 60 19.04 -14.19 -19.16
N LEU A 61 18.93 -13.20 -20.06
CA LEU A 61 17.68 -12.86 -20.73
C LEU A 61 17.65 -13.66 -22.05
N ASP A 62 17.19 -14.90 -21.94
CA ASP A 62 17.13 -15.93 -22.98
C ASP A 62 15.70 -16.50 -23.14
N ASP A 63 15.50 -17.43 -24.07
CA ASP A 63 14.23 -18.14 -24.32
C ASP A 63 13.55 -18.68 -23.04
N GLN A 64 14.33 -19.17 -22.06
CA GLN A 64 13.79 -19.75 -20.83
C GLN A 64 13.32 -18.69 -19.85
N PHE A 65 14.00 -17.54 -19.81
CA PHE A 65 13.57 -16.39 -19.03
C PHE A 65 12.38 -15.67 -19.72
N SER A 66 12.45 -15.50 -21.04
CA SER A 66 11.37 -15.01 -21.91
C SER A 66 10.06 -15.74 -21.65
N ALA A 67 10.11 -17.08 -21.60
CA ALA A 67 8.97 -17.93 -21.32
C ALA A 67 8.25 -17.61 -19.99
N LYS A 68 9.00 -17.23 -18.95
CA LYS A 68 8.42 -16.86 -17.65
C LYS A 68 7.86 -15.45 -17.64
N ILE A 69 8.52 -14.50 -18.31
CA ILE A 69 7.98 -13.15 -18.52
C ILE A 69 6.62 -13.25 -19.24
N PHE A 70 6.51 -14.10 -20.25
CA PHE A 70 5.27 -14.31 -21.00
C PHE A 70 4.14 -14.85 -20.10
N ASP A 71 4.41 -15.91 -19.32
CA ASP A 71 3.43 -16.48 -18.39
C ASP A 71 3.02 -15.45 -17.30
N ARG A 72 3.98 -14.68 -16.77
CA ARG A 72 3.70 -13.60 -15.81
C ARG A 72 2.86 -12.49 -16.43
N TYR A 73 3.15 -12.11 -17.68
CA TYR A 73 2.40 -11.08 -18.40
C TYR A 73 0.95 -11.51 -18.66
N LEU A 74 0.71 -12.79 -18.99
CA LEU A 74 -0.63 -13.37 -19.07
C LEU A 74 -1.37 -13.29 -17.72
N ASN A 75 -0.71 -13.67 -16.62
CA ASN A 75 -1.31 -13.58 -15.28
C ASN A 75 -1.59 -12.12 -14.87
N MET A 76 -0.77 -11.15 -15.29
CA MET A 76 -1.04 -9.73 -15.07
C MET A 76 -2.19 -9.21 -15.96
N LEU A 77 -2.39 -9.79 -17.15
CA LEU A 77 -3.51 -9.49 -18.05
C LEU A 77 -4.83 -10.17 -17.68
N ASP A 78 -4.82 -11.31 -16.99
CA ASP A 78 -6.02 -12.06 -16.59
C ASP A 78 -5.78 -12.97 -15.37
N TYR A 79 -5.44 -12.38 -14.21
CA TYR A 79 -5.15 -13.13 -12.97
C TYR A 79 -6.24 -14.13 -12.55
N SER A 80 -7.50 -13.88 -12.90
CA SER A 80 -8.61 -14.78 -12.56
C SER A 80 -8.86 -15.88 -13.61
N HIS A 81 -8.04 -15.97 -14.66
CA HIS A 81 -8.22 -16.85 -15.82
C HIS A 81 -9.70 -16.94 -16.23
N ASN A 82 -10.30 -15.77 -16.46
CA ASN A 82 -11.72 -15.62 -16.81
C ASN A 82 -11.98 -14.50 -17.83
N VAL A 83 -10.98 -14.09 -18.60
CA VAL A 83 -11.10 -13.13 -19.70
C VAL A 83 -10.67 -13.77 -21.01
N LEU A 84 -9.48 -14.39 -21.04
CA LEU A 84 -8.92 -15.00 -22.25
C LEU A 84 -9.37 -16.47 -22.38
N LEU A 85 -9.56 -16.93 -23.62
CA LEU A 85 -9.71 -18.35 -23.91
C LEU A 85 -8.35 -19.04 -24.02
N ALA A 86 -8.32 -20.35 -23.77
CA ALA A 86 -7.14 -21.18 -24.03
C ALA A 86 -6.65 -21.08 -25.50
N SER A 87 -7.57 -20.85 -26.45
CA SER A 87 -7.24 -20.60 -27.86
C SER A 87 -6.59 -19.23 -28.10
N ASP A 88 -6.96 -18.20 -27.34
CA ASP A 88 -6.34 -16.88 -27.41
C ASP A 88 -4.89 -16.97 -26.93
N VAL A 89 -4.65 -17.66 -25.81
CA VAL A 89 -3.30 -17.91 -25.28
C VAL A 89 -2.47 -18.76 -26.26
N ALA A 90 -3.06 -19.82 -26.83
CA ALA A 90 -2.37 -20.69 -27.78
C ALA A 90 -1.94 -19.96 -29.07
N GLN A 91 -2.66 -18.92 -29.51
CA GLN A 91 -2.28 -18.09 -30.66
C GLN A 91 -0.90 -17.42 -30.49
N PHE A 92 -0.51 -17.09 -29.27
CA PHE A 92 0.77 -16.44 -28.95
C PHE A 92 1.82 -17.42 -28.41
N ALA A 93 1.54 -18.73 -28.35
CA ALA A 93 2.45 -19.72 -27.76
C ALA A 93 3.81 -19.81 -28.49
N ASN A 94 3.87 -19.50 -29.79
CA ASN A 94 5.12 -19.41 -30.56
C ASN A 94 5.97 -18.18 -30.22
N LYS A 95 5.40 -17.15 -29.57
CA LYS A 95 6.07 -15.93 -29.11
C LYS A 95 6.57 -16.02 -27.67
N ARG A 96 6.14 -17.04 -26.93
CA ARG A 96 6.52 -17.29 -25.53
C ARG A 96 8.04 -17.27 -25.29
N ASN A 97 8.80 -17.81 -26.24
CA ASN A 97 10.26 -17.91 -26.14
C ASN A 97 11.00 -16.76 -26.85
N SER A 98 10.32 -15.72 -27.34
CA SER A 98 10.95 -14.61 -28.11
C SER A 98 10.62 -13.20 -27.60
N LEU A 99 10.03 -13.07 -26.40
CA LEU A 99 9.79 -11.76 -25.78
C LEU A 99 11.08 -11.07 -25.37
N ASP A 100 12.13 -11.83 -25.06
CA ASP A 100 13.46 -11.31 -24.78
C ASP A 100 14.04 -10.52 -25.95
N ASP A 101 13.84 -10.96 -27.20
CA ASP A 101 14.27 -10.22 -28.39
C ASP A 101 13.41 -8.96 -28.62
N GLU A 102 12.10 -9.02 -28.35
CA GLU A 102 11.22 -7.84 -28.37
C GLU A 102 11.64 -6.81 -27.28
N LEU A 103 12.02 -7.27 -26.08
CA LEU A 103 12.52 -6.43 -24.98
C LEU A 103 13.92 -5.84 -25.26
N LYS A 104 14.81 -6.59 -25.94
CA LYS A 104 16.17 -6.14 -26.33
C LYS A 104 16.14 -5.11 -27.46
N SER A 105 15.25 -5.31 -28.45
CA SER A 105 15.09 -4.42 -29.62
C SER A 105 14.11 -3.26 -29.40
N GLY A 106 13.28 -3.36 -28.35
CA GLY A 106 12.21 -2.42 -28.06
C GLY A 106 11.01 -2.50 -29.00
N GLN A 107 10.90 -3.51 -29.86
CA GLN A 107 9.74 -3.71 -30.75
C GLN A 107 8.70 -4.60 -30.07
N LEU A 108 7.78 -4.02 -29.31
CA LEU A 108 6.90 -4.73 -28.36
C LEU A 108 5.57 -5.20 -29.01
N GLU A 109 5.63 -5.74 -30.22
CA GLU A 109 4.45 -6.14 -30.99
C GLU A 109 3.59 -7.19 -30.27
N THR A 110 4.22 -8.21 -29.65
CA THR A 110 3.49 -9.28 -28.96
C THR A 110 2.74 -8.75 -27.72
N PRO A 111 3.37 -8.00 -26.79
CA PRO A 111 2.66 -7.38 -25.66
C PRO A 111 1.47 -6.52 -26.08
N TYR A 112 1.64 -5.63 -27.06
CA TYR A 112 0.56 -4.75 -27.52
C TYR A 112 -0.58 -5.52 -28.21
N ALA A 113 -0.26 -6.55 -29.00
CA ALA A 113 -1.29 -7.41 -29.60
C ALA A 113 -2.10 -8.17 -28.53
N LEU A 114 -1.43 -8.74 -27.52
CA LEU A 114 -2.08 -9.48 -26.44
C LEU A 114 -2.93 -8.57 -25.55
N PHE A 115 -2.45 -7.37 -25.22
CA PHE A 115 -3.21 -6.38 -24.45
C PHE A 115 -4.47 -5.92 -25.20
N ASN A 116 -4.37 -5.60 -26.49
CA ASN A 116 -5.54 -5.21 -27.30
C ASN A 116 -6.58 -6.35 -27.39
N LEU A 117 -6.13 -7.61 -27.51
CA LEU A 117 -7.02 -8.78 -27.44
C LEU A 117 -7.68 -8.91 -26.05
N ALA A 118 -6.92 -8.75 -24.97
CA ALA A 118 -7.45 -8.78 -23.61
C ALA A 118 -8.47 -7.66 -23.35
N GLN A 119 -8.25 -6.44 -23.86
CA GLN A 119 -9.22 -5.34 -23.80
C GLN A 119 -10.53 -5.70 -24.49
N LYS A 120 -10.45 -6.26 -25.71
CA LYS A 120 -11.61 -6.74 -26.46
C LYS A 120 -12.37 -7.81 -25.69
N ARG A 121 -11.67 -8.81 -25.16
CA ARG A 121 -12.25 -9.88 -24.33
C ARG A 121 -12.92 -9.33 -23.07
N ARG A 122 -12.26 -8.42 -22.33
CA ARG A 122 -12.84 -7.74 -21.14
C ARG A 122 -14.12 -7.00 -21.50
N PHE A 123 -14.17 -6.31 -22.63
CA PHE A 123 -15.39 -5.65 -23.12
C PHE A 123 -16.51 -6.66 -23.38
N GLU A 124 -16.23 -7.74 -24.13
CA GLU A 124 -17.19 -8.83 -24.40
C GLU A 124 -17.73 -9.43 -23.08
N ARG A 125 -16.86 -9.59 -22.07
CA ARG A 125 -17.26 -10.11 -20.76
C ARG A 125 -18.12 -9.13 -19.94
N TYR A 126 -17.83 -7.83 -19.93
CA TYR A 126 -18.68 -6.86 -19.24
C TYR A 126 -20.04 -6.67 -19.94
N GLN A 127 -20.09 -6.75 -21.27
CA GLN A 127 -21.36 -6.79 -22.01
C GLN A 127 -22.17 -8.05 -21.67
N TYR A 128 -21.51 -9.22 -21.59
CA TYR A 128 -22.14 -10.44 -21.10
C TYR A 128 -22.69 -10.25 -19.67
N ALA A 129 -21.90 -9.69 -18.77
CA ALA A 129 -22.30 -9.42 -17.38
C ALA A 129 -23.55 -8.54 -17.29
N LEU A 130 -23.63 -7.47 -18.09
CA LEU A 130 -24.82 -6.62 -18.20
C LEU A 130 -26.06 -7.42 -18.63
N SER A 131 -25.93 -8.32 -19.62
CA SER A 131 -27.04 -9.20 -20.04
C SER A 131 -27.45 -10.23 -18.98
N VAL A 132 -26.54 -10.63 -18.08
CA VAL A 132 -26.83 -11.52 -16.95
C VAL A 132 -27.66 -10.80 -15.88
N LEU A 133 -27.51 -9.48 -15.71
CA LEU A 133 -28.28 -8.69 -14.74
C LEU A 133 -29.79 -8.59 -15.07
N ASP A 134 -30.21 -8.96 -16.28
CA ASP A 134 -31.63 -9.09 -16.65
C ASP A 134 -32.26 -10.42 -16.21
N ARG A 135 -31.45 -11.42 -15.83
CA ARG A 135 -31.93 -12.73 -15.38
C ARG A 135 -32.41 -12.67 -13.92
N PRO A 136 -33.40 -13.49 -13.51
CA PRO A 136 -33.82 -13.58 -12.11
C PRO A 136 -32.68 -13.97 -11.17
N MET A 137 -32.56 -13.27 -10.03
CA MET A 137 -31.53 -13.52 -9.02
C MET A 137 -31.94 -14.70 -8.12
N VAL A 138 -31.18 -15.81 -8.15
CA VAL A 138 -31.49 -17.04 -7.39
C VAL A 138 -30.32 -17.47 -6.51
N PHE A 139 -30.51 -17.41 -5.20
CA PHE A 139 -29.48 -17.66 -4.17
C PHE A 139 -29.80 -18.83 -3.23
N SER A 140 -30.66 -19.76 -3.66
CA SER A 140 -31.07 -20.94 -2.87
C SER A 140 -30.31 -22.22 -3.19
N GLY A 141 -29.36 -22.19 -4.14
CA GLY A 141 -28.53 -23.32 -4.52
C GLY A 141 -27.35 -23.55 -3.56
N ASN A 142 -26.58 -24.61 -3.82
CA ASN A 142 -25.35 -24.96 -3.08
C ASN A 142 -24.08 -24.59 -3.88
N ASP A 143 -24.20 -23.63 -4.81
CA ASP A 143 -23.09 -23.22 -5.68
C ASP A 143 -22.01 -22.48 -4.87
N THR A 144 -20.75 -22.64 -5.27
CA THR A 144 -19.61 -21.91 -4.70
C THR A 144 -18.86 -21.17 -5.81
N ILE A 145 -18.12 -20.13 -5.42
CA ILE A 145 -17.13 -19.46 -6.27
C ILE A 145 -15.74 -19.63 -5.65
N ASP A 146 -14.76 -19.97 -6.49
CA ASP A 146 -13.35 -19.86 -6.15
C ASP A 146 -12.87 -18.46 -6.51
N ILE A 147 -12.40 -17.70 -5.51
CA ILE A 147 -11.93 -16.32 -5.69
C ILE A 147 -10.44 -16.23 -6.03
N ASP A 148 -9.65 -17.30 -5.84
CA ASP A 148 -8.23 -17.37 -6.22
C ASP A 148 -8.04 -18.32 -7.40
N ARG A 149 -8.06 -17.74 -8.60
CA ARG A 149 -7.96 -18.49 -9.86
C ARG A 149 -6.62 -18.36 -10.56
N GLY A 150 -5.59 -17.81 -9.91
CA GLY A 150 -4.26 -17.57 -10.50
C GLY A 150 -3.53 -18.85 -10.95
N LYS A 151 -4.02 -20.02 -10.56
CA LYS A 151 -3.50 -21.35 -10.97
C LYS A 151 -4.55 -22.21 -11.70
N ALA A 152 -5.73 -21.67 -11.99
CA ALA A 152 -6.78 -22.40 -12.72
C ALA A 152 -6.38 -22.60 -14.20
N PRO A 153 -6.90 -23.62 -14.90
CA PRO A 153 -6.75 -23.69 -16.35
C PRO A 153 -7.54 -22.57 -17.04
N TRP A 154 -7.02 -22.10 -18.17
CA TRP A 154 -7.71 -21.17 -19.07
C TRP A 154 -8.99 -21.82 -19.63
N PRO A 155 -10.12 -21.09 -19.69
CA PRO A 155 -11.38 -21.61 -20.23
C PRO A 155 -11.22 -21.97 -21.71
N THR A 156 -11.67 -23.17 -22.09
CA THR A 156 -11.48 -23.73 -23.44
C THR A 156 -12.57 -23.31 -24.42
N SER A 157 -13.69 -22.77 -23.92
CA SER A 157 -14.83 -22.34 -24.73
C SER A 157 -15.55 -21.15 -24.11
N GLU A 158 -16.30 -20.41 -24.93
CA GLU A 158 -17.17 -19.33 -24.44
C GLU A 158 -18.22 -19.82 -23.43
N ALA A 159 -18.67 -21.07 -23.51
CA ALA A 159 -19.62 -21.64 -22.54
C ALA A 159 -19.01 -21.78 -21.13
N GLU A 160 -17.75 -22.22 -21.03
CA GLU A 160 -17.01 -22.23 -19.75
C GLU A 160 -16.76 -20.81 -19.24
N LEU A 161 -16.39 -19.91 -20.15
CA LEU A 161 -16.16 -18.49 -19.86
C LEU A 161 -17.44 -17.82 -19.31
N ASN A 162 -18.58 -18.08 -19.93
CA ASN A 162 -19.91 -17.61 -19.51
C ASN A 162 -20.28 -18.17 -18.13
N LYS A 163 -20.01 -19.45 -17.85
CA LYS A 163 -20.23 -20.06 -16.53
C LYS A 163 -19.41 -19.38 -15.41
N LEU A 164 -18.16 -19.02 -15.69
CA LEU A 164 -17.32 -18.25 -14.74
C LEU A 164 -17.91 -16.86 -14.47
N TRP A 165 -18.45 -16.21 -15.50
CA TRP A 165 -19.08 -14.89 -15.36
C TRP A 165 -20.46 -14.94 -14.72
N ASP A 166 -21.26 -15.98 -14.95
CA ASP A 166 -22.51 -16.22 -14.23
C ASP A 166 -22.25 -16.36 -12.72
N ALA A 167 -21.22 -17.14 -12.33
CA ALA A 167 -20.80 -17.25 -10.93
C ALA A 167 -20.30 -15.90 -10.36
N LYS A 168 -19.49 -15.16 -11.13
CA LYS A 168 -18.97 -13.84 -10.72
C LYS A 168 -20.10 -12.81 -10.54
N VAL A 169 -21.06 -12.74 -11.46
CA VAL A 169 -22.20 -11.81 -11.37
C VAL A 169 -23.11 -12.21 -10.22
N LYS A 170 -23.36 -13.52 -10.01
CA LYS A 170 -24.10 -14.01 -8.85
C LYS A 170 -23.42 -13.66 -7.53
N TYR A 171 -22.09 -13.73 -7.46
CA TYR A 171 -21.30 -13.29 -6.31
C TYR A 171 -21.40 -11.77 -6.08
N ASP A 172 -21.22 -10.96 -7.14
CA ASP A 172 -21.38 -9.50 -7.10
C ASP A 172 -22.79 -9.08 -6.62
N GLN A 173 -23.84 -9.77 -7.10
CA GLN A 173 -25.24 -9.55 -6.69
C GLN A 173 -25.46 -9.95 -5.22
N LEU A 174 -24.98 -11.13 -4.81
CA LEU A 174 -25.15 -11.65 -3.45
C LEU A 174 -24.49 -10.73 -2.42
N ASN A 175 -23.28 -10.25 -2.68
CA ASN A 175 -22.59 -9.32 -1.79
C ASN A 175 -23.38 -8.02 -1.56
N LEU A 176 -24.06 -7.50 -2.59
CA LEU A 176 -24.93 -6.33 -2.44
C LEU A 176 -26.25 -6.68 -1.72
N LYS A 177 -26.81 -7.86 -1.94
CA LYS A 177 -28.00 -8.35 -1.22
C LYS A 177 -27.76 -8.52 0.27
N LEU A 178 -26.57 -9.00 0.65
CA LEU A 178 -26.12 -9.11 2.04
C LEU A 178 -25.98 -7.73 2.74
N THR A 179 -25.87 -6.63 1.97
CA THR A 179 -25.95 -5.25 2.52
C THR A 179 -27.38 -4.69 2.56
N GLY A 180 -28.41 -5.55 2.48
CA GLY A 180 -29.82 -5.14 2.57
C GLY A 180 -30.39 -4.43 1.33
N LYS A 181 -29.67 -4.40 0.21
CA LYS A 181 -30.14 -3.77 -1.03
C LYS A 181 -31.24 -4.59 -1.70
N THR A 182 -32.23 -3.90 -2.26
CA THR A 182 -33.27 -4.53 -3.09
C THR A 182 -32.71 -4.97 -4.44
N ASP A 183 -33.30 -6.00 -5.06
CA ASP A 183 -32.88 -6.53 -6.36
C ASP A 183 -32.82 -5.43 -7.47
N LYS A 184 -33.67 -4.40 -7.35
CA LYS A 184 -33.63 -3.21 -8.20
C LYS A 184 -32.35 -2.39 -7.99
N GLU A 185 -32.04 -2.02 -6.75
CA GLU A 185 -30.82 -1.26 -6.42
C GLU A 185 -29.55 -2.05 -6.72
N ILE A 186 -29.57 -3.38 -6.53
CA ILE A 186 -28.48 -4.28 -6.91
C ILE A 186 -28.23 -4.17 -8.41
N LYS A 187 -29.28 -4.29 -9.23
CA LYS A 187 -29.20 -4.15 -10.68
C LYS A 187 -28.66 -2.78 -11.08
N GLU A 188 -29.24 -1.69 -10.58
CA GLU A 188 -28.78 -0.32 -10.86
C GLU A 188 -27.30 -0.11 -10.48
N THR A 189 -26.88 -0.62 -9.32
CA THR A 189 -25.49 -0.51 -8.84
C THR A 189 -24.51 -1.30 -9.70
N LEU A 190 -24.86 -2.53 -10.11
CA LEU A 190 -23.99 -3.37 -10.95
C LEU A 190 -23.97 -2.93 -12.41
N THR A 191 -25.09 -2.43 -12.95
CA THR A 191 -25.12 -1.80 -14.27
C THR A 191 -24.14 -0.63 -14.32
N LYS A 192 -24.21 0.30 -13.35
CA LYS A 192 -23.22 1.38 -13.22
C LYS A 192 -21.79 0.85 -13.12
N ARG A 193 -21.54 -0.15 -12.27
CA ARG A 193 -20.19 -0.74 -12.06
C ARG A 193 -19.60 -1.31 -13.36
N TYR A 194 -20.38 -2.07 -14.12
CA TYR A 194 -19.90 -2.69 -15.36
C TYR A 194 -19.82 -1.67 -16.52
N GLN A 195 -20.73 -0.69 -16.60
CA GLN A 195 -20.61 0.44 -17.54
C GLN A 195 -19.35 1.28 -17.26
N ALA A 196 -19.06 1.60 -15.99
CA ALA A 196 -17.84 2.30 -15.59
C ALA A 196 -16.57 1.48 -15.87
N ALA A 197 -16.63 0.15 -15.71
CA ALA A 197 -15.53 -0.74 -16.09
C ALA A 197 -15.29 -0.73 -17.61
N ILE A 198 -16.33 -0.76 -18.44
CA ILE A 198 -16.23 -0.63 -19.90
C ILE A 198 -15.64 0.73 -20.29
N LYS A 199 -16.13 1.82 -19.68
CA LYS A 199 -15.60 3.18 -19.89
C LYS A 199 -14.11 3.27 -19.56
N ARG A 200 -13.64 2.57 -18.52
CA ARG A 200 -12.22 2.51 -18.19
C ARG A 200 -11.39 1.84 -19.30
N LEU A 201 -11.93 0.83 -20.00
CA LEU A 201 -11.27 0.22 -21.17
C LEU A 201 -11.11 1.23 -22.32
N THR A 202 -12.11 2.11 -22.55
CA THR A 202 -12.01 3.16 -23.57
C THR A 202 -11.05 4.30 -23.18
N GLN A 203 -10.52 4.29 -21.95
CA GLN A 203 -9.59 5.29 -21.41
C GLN A 203 -8.19 4.71 -21.13
N SER A 204 -7.92 3.46 -21.55
CA SER A 204 -6.57 2.91 -21.56
C SER A 204 -5.69 3.69 -22.54
N ASN A 205 -4.40 3.84 -22.22
CA ASN A 205 -3.39 4.49 -23.05
C ASN A 205 -2.19 3.57 -23.28
N SER A 206 -1.23 4.00 -24.09
CA SER A 206 -0.06 3.18 -24.45
C SER A 206 0.84 2.89 -23.24
N GLU A 207 1.05 3.89 -22.37
CA GLU A 207 1.83 3.76 -21.15
C GLU A 207 1.27 2.71 -20.17
N ASP A 208 -0.06 2.50 -20.11
CA ASP A 208 -0.65 1.40 -19.32
C ASP A 208 -0.15 0.02 -19.82
N VAL A 209 0.01 -0.15 -21.14
CA VAL A 209 0.52 -1.39 -21.77
C VAL A 209 2.00 -1.56 -21.50
N PHE A 210 2.78 -0.48 -21.75
CA PHE A 210 4.22 -0.46 -21.58
C PHE A 210 4.62 -0.74 -20.12
N GLN A 211 3.98 -0.06 -19.16
CA GLN A 211 4.18 -0.30 -17.74
C GLN A 211 3.89 -1.75 -17.34
N LEU A 212 2.88 -2.39 -17.95
CA LEU A 212 2.50 -3.77 -17.63
C LEU A 212 3.58 -4.77 -18.07
N ILE A 213 4.08 -4.66 -19.31
CA ILE A 213 5.13 -5.58 -19.80
C ILE A 213 6.49 -5.31 -19.14
N MET A 214 6.85 -4.05 -18.89
CA MET A 214 8.08 -3.73 -18.16
C MET A 214 8.06 -4.28 -16.73
N ASN A 215 6.90 -4.30 -16.06
CA ASN A 215 6.79 -4.90 -14.72
C ASN A 215 6.68 -6.43 -14.76
N ALA A 216 6.08 -7.03 -15.80
CA ALA A 216 6.17 -8.49 -16.00
C ALA A 216 7.63 -8.96 -16.17
N PHE A 217 8.47 -8.16 -16.84
CA PHE A 217 9.91 -8.40 -16.87
C PHE A 217 10.54 -8.16 -15.48
N ALA A 218 10.26 -7.01 -14.86
CA ALA A 218 10.87 -6.61 -13.58
C ALA A 218 10.63 -7.64 -12.45
N HIS A 219 9.37 -8.06 -12.25
CA HIS A 219 8.95 -9.00 -11.20
C HIS A 219 9.39 -10.44 -11.46
N GLU A 220 9.79 -10.79 -12.69
CA GLU A 220 10.41 -12.09 -12.96
C GLU A 220 11.89 -12.13 -12.52
N ILE A 221 12.52 -10.96 -12.30
CA ILE A 221 13.88 -10.85 -11.78
C ILE A 221 13.88 -10.92 -10.26
N ASP A 222 13.12 -10.08 -9.56
CA ASP A 222 12.84 -10.17 -8.12
C ASP A 222 11.59 -9.32 -7.78
N PRO A 223 10.95 -9.50 -6.60
CA PRO A 223 9.66 -8.85 -6.32
C PRO A 223 9.78 -7.35 -6.00
N HIS A 224 11.01 -6.82 -5.88
CA HIS A 224 11.26 -5.41 -5.54
C HIS A 224 11.73 -4.58 -6.74
N THR A 225 11.99 -5.23 -7.87
CA THR A 225 12.40 -4.59 -9.11
C THR A 225 11.16 -4.14 -9.87
N ASN A 226 11.09 -2.86 -10.22
CA ASN A 226 9.91 -2.21 -10.75
C ASN A 226 10.28 -1.20 -11.85
N TYR A 227 9.44 -1.14 -12.89
CA TYR A 227 9.34 0.00 -13.77
C TYR A 227 8.25 0.94 -13.26
N LEU A 228 8.64 2.20 -13.04
CA LEU A 228 7.72 3.28 -12.67
C LEU A 228 7.48 4.15 -13.91
N SER A 229 6.23 4.22 -14.36
CA SER A 229 5.79 5.22 -15.32
C SER A 229 6.13 6.65 -14.85
N PRO A 230 6.08 7.68 -15.73
CA PRO A 230 6.35 9.06 -15.33
C PRO A 230 5.48 9.53 -14.15
N ARG A 231 4.24 9.03 -14.07
CA ARG A 231 3.30 9.32 -12.97
C ARG A 231 3.66 8.60 -11.68
N ASN A 232 3.94 7.29 -11.75
CA ASN A 232 4.37 6.51 -10.58
C ASN A 232 5.71 7.02 -10.03
N THR A 233 6.58 7.50 -10.91
CA THR A 233 7.84 8.17 -10.56
C THR A 233 7.57 9.42 -9.71
N GLU A 234 6.62 10.27 -10.09
CA GLU A 234 6.24 11.46 -9.33
C GLU A 234 5.61 11.11 -7.97
N GLN A 235 4.77 10.07 -7.92
CA GLN A 235 4.18 9.55 -6.68
C GLN A 235 5.27 9.04 -5.72
N PHE A 236 6.18 8.19 -6.19
CA PHE A 236 7.27 7.65 -5.37
C PHE A 236 8.15 8.77 -4.78
N ASN A 237 8.48 9.80 -5.58
CA ASN A 237 9.24 10.96 -5.10
C ASN A 237 8.44 11.80 -4.07
N THR A 238 7.11 11.85 -4.19
CA THR A 238 6.23 12.49 -3.20
C THR A 238 6.25 11.73 -1.87
N GLU A 239 6.20 10.41 -1.92
CA GLU A 239 6.22 9.52 -0.75
C GLU A 239 7.56 9.59 -0.01
N MET A 240 8.69 9.52 -0.72
CA MET A 240 10.03 9.60 -0.12
C MET A 240 10.37 10.97 0.48
N SER A 241 9.81 12.06 -0.05
CA SER A 241 10.08 13.43 0.40
C SER A 241 9.02 14.02 1.35
N LEU A 242 7.95 13.26 1.63
CA LEU A 242 6.70 13.73 2.25
C LEU A 242 6.20 15.08 1.70
N SER A 243 6.44 15.37 0.41
CA SER A 243 6.13 16.67 -0.15
C SER A 243 5.70 16.62 -1.61
N LEU A 244 4.70 17.43 -1.96
CA LEU A 244 4.17 17.56 -3.32
C LEU A 244 4.00 19.03 -3.71
N GLU A 245 4.05 19.32 -5.01
CA GLU A 245 3.72 20.64 -5.55
C GLU A 245 2.32 20.62 -6.19
N GLY A 246 1.40 21.42 -5.63
CA GLY A 246 0.00 21.39 -6.03
C GLY A 246 -0.89 22.24 -5.12
N ILE A 247 -2.15 21.84 -4.98
CA ILE A 247 -3.15 22.59 -4.19
C ILE A 247 -3.36 22.05 -2.77
N GLY A 248 -2.86 20.86 -2.44
CA GLY A 248 -3.05 20.26 -1.11
C GLY A 248 -4.48 19.77 -0.87
N ALA A 249 -5.08 19.08 -1.84
CA ALA A 249 -6.38 18.41 -1.72
C ALA A 249 -6.22 16.93 -2.05
N VAL A 250 -6.90 16.06 -1.29
CA VAL A 250 -7.03 14.63 -1.58
C VAL A 250 -8.29 14.45 -2.40
N LEU A 251 -8.13 13.95 -3.63
CA LEU A 251 -9.20 13.78 -4.60
C LEU A 251 -9.62 12.32 -4.69
N GLN A 252 -10.88 12.08 -4.99
CA GLN A 252 -11.48 10.76 -5.14
C GLN A 252 -12.46 10.78 -6.33
N MET A 253 -12.64 9.66 -7.03
CA MET A 253 -13.68 9.54 -8.05
C MET A 253 -15.02 9.15 -7.39
N ASP A 254 -16.09 9.86 -7.74
CA ASP A 254 -17.48 9.65 -7.30
C ASP A 254 -18.41 9.68 -8.53
N ASP A 255 -18.90 8.52 -8.96
CA ASP A 255 -19.50 8.29 -10.30
C ASP A 255 -18.58 8.87 -11.41
N ASP A 256 -19.00 9.95 -12.09
CA ASP A 256 -18.26 10.67 -13.14
C ASP A 256 -17.51 11.91 -12.63
N TYR A 257 -17.56 12.21 -11.33
CA TYR A 257 -17.05 13.46 -10.75
C TYR A 257 -15.78 13.25 -9.93
N THR A 258 -14.84 14.19 -10.05
CA THR A 258 -13.67 14.25 -9.15
C THR A 258 -14.05 15.00 -7.87
N LEU A 259 -14.29 14.27 -6.79
CA LEU A 259 -14.69 14.76 -5.47
C LEU A 259 -13.46 15.22 -4.66
N ILE A 260 -13.60 16.33 -3.93
CA ILE A 260 -12.66 16.73 -2.88
C ILE A 260 -13.02 15.96 -1.60
N ASN A 261 -12.27 14.89 -1.30
CA ASN A 261 -12.47 14.05 -0.12
C ASN A 261 -11.91 14.70 1.15
N SER A 262 -10.70 15.27 1.07
CA SER A 262 -10.11 16.03 2.18
C SER A 262 -9.13 17.10 1.68
N MET A 263 -8.65 17.96 2.58
CA MET A 263 -7.66 18.99 2.29
C MET A 263 -6.55 18.96 3.33
N VAL A 264 -5.30 19.10 2.87
CA VAL A 264 -4.13 19.11 3.76
C VAL A 264 -4.12 20.43 4.56
N PRO A 265 -4.02 20.38 5.91
CA PRO A 265 -3.93 21.58 6.73
C PRO A 265 -2.80 22.51 6.26
N GLY A 266 -3.10 23.80 6.12
CA GLY A 266 -2.14 24.79 5.61
C GLY A 266 -1.83 24.71 4.11
N GLY A 267 -2.41 23.77 3.34
CA GLY A 267 -2.31 23.75 1.88
C GLY A 267 -3.13 24.87 1.20
N PRO A 268 -2.84 25.24 -0.06
CA PRO A 268 -3.57 26.26 -0.80
C PRO A 268 -5.10 26.08 -0.81
N ALA A 269 -5.56 24.83 -0.94
CA ALA A 269 -6.97 24.46 -0.91
C ALA A 269 -7.63 24.87 0.42
N ALA A 270 -7.07 24.40 1.54
CA ALA A 270 -7.55 24.72 2.89
C ALA A 270 -7.44 26.22 3.21
N LYS A 271 -6.32 26.87 2.83
CA LYS A 271 -6.09 28.32 3.00
C LYS A 271 -7.13 29.17 2.27
N SER A 272 -7.57 28.76 1.08
CA SER A 272 -8.44 29.56 0.23
C SER A 272 -9.84 29.79 0.82
N LYS A 273 -10.38 28.81 1.56
CA LYS A 273 -11.78 28.74 2.01
C LYS A 273 -12.83 28.86 0.88
N THR A 274 -12.41 28.81 -0.39
CA THR A 274 -13.27 28.90 -1.58
C THR A 274 -13.62 27.54 -2.18
N ILE A 275 -13.12 26.45 -1.58
CA ILE A 275 -13.51 25.06 -1.83
C ILE A 275 -13.72 24.34 -0.50
N ALA A 276 -14.62 23.36 -0.50
CA ALA A 276 -14.99 22.57 0.69
C ALA A 276 -14.86 21.06 0.43
N VAL A 277 -14.86 20.27 1.51
CA VAL A 277 -15.03 18.82 1.41
C VAL A 277 -16.41 18.51 0.82
N GLY A 278 -16.46 17.61 -0.16
CA GLY A 278 -17.67 17.28 -0.91
C GLY A 278 -17.90 18.12 -2.17
N ASP A 279 -17.12 19.18 -2.41
CA ASP A 279 -17.14 19.91 -3.68
C ASP A 279 -16.57 19.01 -4.81
N ARG A 280 -17.09 19.19 -6.03
CA ARG A 280 -16.72 18.39 -7.21
C ARG A 280 -15.98 19.25 -8.23
N VAL A 281 -14.80 18.82 -8.66
CA VAL A 281 -14.07 19.41 -9.78
C VAL A 281 -14.69 18.92 -11.08
N ILE A 282 -15.19 19.85 -11.89
CA ILE A 282 -15.76 19.58 -13.22
C ILE A 282 -14.91 20.14 -14.36
N GLY A 283 -14.02 21.10 -14.08
CA GLY A 283 -13.09 21.63 -15.07
C GLY A 283 -11.74 22.05 -14.46
N VAL A 284 -10.67 21.96 -15.27
CA VAL A 284 -9.32 22.41 -14.89
C VAL A 284 -8.72 23.27 -16.01
N GLY A 285 -8.21 24.45 -15.64
CA GLY A 285 -7.69 25.45 -16.58
C GLY A 285 -6.30 25.91 -16.18
N GLN A 286 -5.31 25.67 -17.05
CA GLN A 286 -3.96 26.19 -16.86
C GLN A 286 -3.91 27.71 -17.10
N THR A 287 -2.90 28.37 -16.55
CA THR A 287 -2.64 29.80 -16.83
C THR A 287 -2.50 30.03 -18.34
N GLY A 288 -3.26 30.98 -18.89
CA GLY A 288 -3.26 31.30 -20.34
C GLY A 288 -3.98 30.32 -21.26
N LYS A 289 -4.43 29.15 -20.78
CA LYS A 289 -5.21 28.16 -21.54
C LYS A 289 -6.71 28.23 -21.18
N PRO A 290 -7.63 27.78 -22.05
CA PRO A 290 -9.05 27.65 -21.69
C PRO A 290 -9.27 26.66 -20.53
N MET A 291 -10.50 26.65 -19.97
CA MET A 291 -10.92 25.59 -19.05
C MET A 291 -11.11 24.30 -19.87
N VAL A 292 -10.62 23.18 -19.36
CA VAL A 292 -10.86 21.84 -19.90
C VAL A 292 -11.89 21.16 -19.01
N ASP A 293 -12.99 20.68 -19.57
CA ASP A 293 -13.95 19.83 -18.85
C ASP A 293 -13.28 18.48 -18.53
N VAL A 294 -13.41 18.05 -17.28
CA VAL A 294 -12.82 16.81 -16.76
C VAL A 294 -13.86 15.81 -16.27
N ILE A 295 -15.15 16.01 -16.61
CA ILE A 295 -16.21 15.10 -16.20
C ILE A 295 -15.97 13.74 -16.83
N GLY A 296 -15.90 12.73 -15.97
CA GLY A 296 -15.73 11.35 -16.38
C GLY A 296 -14.31 10.95 -16.81
N TRP A 297 -13.30 11.82 -16.68
CA TRP A 297 -11.89 11.49 -16.93
C TRP A 297 -11.35 10.50 -15.87
N ARG A 298 -10.21 9.86 -16.11
CA ARG A 298 -9.52 9.10 -15.06
C ARG A 298 -9.02 10.06 -13.99
N LEU A 299 -9.13 9.69 -12.72
CA LEU A 299 -8.71 10.51 -11.59
C LEU A 299 -7.26 11.01 -11.75
N ASP A 300 -6.36 10.15 -12.23
CA ASP A 300 -4.94 10.47 -12.42
C ASP A 300 -4.70 11.56 -13.47
N ASP A 301 -5.53 11.62 -14.53
CA ASP A 301 -5.44 12.65 -15.56
C ASP A 301 -5.88 14.01 -14.99
N VAL A 302 -6.94 14.02 -14.17
CA VAL A 302 -7.41 15.22 -13.46
C VAL A 302 -6.38 15.70 -12.44
N VAL A 303 -5.79 14.78 -11.67
CA VAL A 303 -4.71 15.05 -10.72
C VAL A 303 -3.49 15.63 -11.44
N ALA A 304 -3.09 15.09 -12.59
CA ALA A 304 -1.98 15.60 -13.38
C ALA A 304 -2.21 17.04 -13.89
N LEU A 305 -3.44 17.41 -14.24
CA LEU A 305 -3.80 18.80 -14.57
C LEU A 305 -3.80 19.72 -13.35
N ILE A 306 -4.22 19.23 -12.18
CA ILE A 306 -4.31 20.02 -10.94
C ILE A 306 -2.92 20.27 -10.33
N LYS A 307 -2.02 19.29 -10.39
CA LYS A 307 -0.60 19.40 -10.03
C LYS A 307 0.17 20.36 -10.94
N GLY A 308 1.37 20.74 -10.53
CA GLY A 308 2.28 21.58 -11.30
C GLY A 308 3.19 22.45 -10.43
N PRO A 309 4.14 23.19 -11.04
CA PRO A 309 5.22 23.85 -10.32
C PRO A 309 4.74 24.84 -9.26
N LYS A 310 5.44 24.89 -8.11
CA LYS A 310 5.25 25.89 -7.06
C LYS A 310 5.23 27.32 -7.65
N GLY A 311 4.28 28.13 -7.19
CA GLY A 311 4.07 29.51 -7.65
C GLY A 311 3.25 29.64 -8.94
N SER A 312 3.07 28.56 -9.72
CA SER A 312 2.14 28.57 -10.86
C SER A 312 0.68 28.61 -10.39
N LYS A 313 -0.23 29.10 -11.23
CA LYS A 313 -1.66 29.17 -10.93
C LYS A 313 -2.47 28.15 -11.73
N VAL A 314 -3.43 27.55 -11.07
CA VAL A 314 -4.46 26.67 -11.65
C VAL A 314 -5.84 27.28 -11.41
N ARG A 315 -6.73 27.17 -12.40
CA ARG A 315 -8.15 27.48 -12.26
C ARG A 315 -8.91 26.17 -12.20
N LEU A 316 -9.83 26.04 -11.25
CA LEU A 316 -10.71 24.90 -11.09
C LEU A 316 -12.14 25.38 -11.28
N GLU A 317 -12.91 24.71 -12.12
CA GLU A 317 -14.35 24.86 -12.15
C GLU A 317 -14.95 23.86 -11.17
N ILE A 318 -15.60 24.39 -10.13
CA ILE A 318 -16.09 23.65 -8.99
C ILE A 318 -17.61 23.66 -9.00
N LEU A 319 -18.22 22.47 -9.04
CA LEU A 319 -19.62 22.25 -8.73
C LEU A 319 -19.74 22.06 -7.19
N PRO A 320 -20.37 22.98 -6.45
CA PRO A 320 -20.43 22.90 -4.99
C PRO A 320 -21.24 21.71 -4.49
N ALA A 321 -20.91 21.20 -3.30
CA ALA A 321 -21.68 20.16 -2.62
C ALA A 321 -23.16 20.54 -2.46
N GLY A 322 -24.07 19.83 -3.14
CA GLY A 322 -25.52 20.04 -3.05
C GLY A 322 -26.26 19.83 -4.38
N LYS A 323 -27.60 19.76 -4.33
CA LYS A 323 -28.44 19.70 -5.55
C LYS A 323 -28.78 21.11 -6.03
N GLY A 324 -28.57 21.38 -7.31
CA GLY A 324 -28.97 22.64 -7.97
C GLY A 324 -28.01 23.83 -7.77
N THR A 325 -26.83 23.60 -7.22
CA THR A 325 -25.77 24.62 -7.08
C THR A 325 -25.15 24.94 -8.45
N LYS A 326 -24.87 26.21 -8.72
CA LYS A 326 -24.19 26.63 -9.96
C LYS A 326 -22.67 26.40 -9.84
N PRO A 327 -21.98 25.99 -10.92
CA PRO A 327 -20.52 25.97 -10.95
C PRO A 327 -19.90 27.34 -10.63
N ARG A 328 -18.73 27.32 -10.00
CA ARG A 328 -17.90 28.51 -9.71
C ARG A 328 -16.45 28.27 -10.08
N THR A 329 -15.80 29.26 -10.66
CA THR A 329 -14.37 29.20 -10.97
C THR A 329 -13.55 29.69 -9.78
N VAL A 330 -12.66 28.84 -9.27
CA VAL A 330 -11.70 29.15 -8.20
C VAL A 330 -10.29 29.18 -8.81
N THR A 331 -9.48 30.17 -8.46
CA THR A 331 -8.05 30.20 -8.84
C THR A 331 -7.20 29.95 -7.62
N LEU A 332 -6.33 28.94 -7.68
CA LEU A 332 -5.38 28.60 -6.61
C LEU A 332 -3.95 28.76 -7.13
N THR A 333 -3.08 29.30 -6.28
CA THR A 333 -1.63 29.26 -6.49
C THR A 333 -1.10 27.94 -5.93
N ARG A 334 -0.33 27.20 -6.73
CA ARG A 334 0.28 25.94 -6.30
C ARG A 334 1.42 26.23 -5.30
N GLU A 335 1.47 25.49 -4.21
CA GLU A 335 2.54 25.57 -3.21
C GLU A 335 3.20 24.19 -3.05
N ARG A 336 4.37 24.16 -2.40
CA ARG A 336 4.93 22.90 -1.88
C ARG A 336 4.27 22.61 -0.55
N ILE A 337 3.57 21.48 -0.46
CA ILE A 337 2.84 21.02 0.73
C ILE A 337 3.62 19.88 1.37
N ARG A 338 3.83 19.93 2.69
CA ARG A 338 4.36 18.81 3.50
C ARG A 338 3.19 17.96 4.01
N LEU A 339 3.34 16.64 3.97
CA LEU A 339 2.32 15.68 4.37
C LEU A 339 2.51 15.29 5.85
N GLU A 340 2.18 16.22 6.75
CA GLU A 340 2.38 16.04 8.21
C GLU A 340 1.65 14.81 8.77
N ASP A 341 0.51 14.41 8.19
CA ASP A 341 -0.23 13.21 8.59
C ASP A 341 0.56 11.90 8.39
N ARG A 342 1.64 11.95 7.59
CA ARG A 342 2.58 10.86 7.30
C ARG A 342 3.96 11.05 7.97
N ALA A 343 4.14 12.07 8.81
CA ALA A 343 5.34 12.24 9.62
C ALA A 343 5.24 11.42 10.93
N VAL A 344 6.36 11.28 11.65
CA VAL A 344 6.39 10.61 12.96
C VAL A 344 5.45 11.28 13.98
N LYS A 345 4.63 10.47 14.65
CA LYS A 345 3.70 10.93 15.69
C LYS A 345 4.19 10.49 17.06
N MET A 346 4.12 11.40 18.03
CA MET A 346 4.50 11.12 19.41
C MET A 346 3.26 11.14 20.30
N SER A 347 3.13 10.11 21.14
CA SER A 347 2.14 10.06 22.22
C SER A 347 2.79 9.57 23.52
N VAL A 348 2.09 9.73 24.65
CA VAL A 348 2.54 9.23 25.95
C VAL A 348 1.43 8.40 26.58
N LYS A 349 1.73 7.13 26.85
CA LYS A 349 0.87 6.21 27.60
C LYS A 349 1.24 6.31 29.08
N THR A 350 0.26 6.38 29.97
CA THR A 350 0.48 6.52 31.42
C THR A 350 -0.15 5.35 32.16
N ILE A 351 0.62 4.65 32.99
CA ILE A 351 0.17 3.52 33.80
C ILE A 351 0.56 3.82 35.25
N GLY A 352 -0.46 4.03 36.10
CA GLY A 352 -0.26 4.54 37.46
C GLY A 352 0.45 5.91 37.43
N ASN A 353 1.64 5.97 38.03
CA ASN A 353 2.49 7.17 38.05
C ASN A 353 3.58 7.17 36.98
N GLU A 354 3.73 6.10 36.20
CA GLU A 354 4.79 5.97 35.19
C GLU A 354 4.29 6.26 33.78
N ARG A 355 5.19 6.76 32.95
CA ARG A 355 4.91 7.23 31.59
C ARG A 355 5.83 6.54 30.59
N VAL A 356 5.27 6.11 29.46
CA VAL A 356 6.00 5.53 28.34
C VAL A 356 5.75 6.40 27.11
N GLY A 357 6.84 6.85 26.47
CA GLY A 357 6.75 7.55 25.19
C GLY A 357 6.55 6.56 24.05
N VAL A 358 5.65 6.85 23.13
CA VAL A 358 5.45 6.04 21.91
C VAL A 358 5.72 6.94 20.70
N LEU A 359 6.62 6.49 19.83
CA LEU A 359 6.91 7.10 18.53
C LEU A 359 6.39 6.19 17.42
N ASP A 360 5.24 6.57 16.85
CA ASP A 360 4.64 5.96 15.66
C ASP A 360 5.36 6.47 14.41
N ILE A 361 6.16 5.59 13.79
CA ILE A 361 6.95 5.91 12.60
C ILE A 361 6.34 5.17 11.39
N PRO A 362 5.56 5.85 10.52
CA PRO A 362 4.89 5.21 9.40
C PRO A 362 5.81 4.87 8.20
N GLY A 363 7.04 5.41 8.17
CA GLY A 363 7.99 5.19 7.08
C GLY A 363 9.33 5.88 7.31
N PHE A 364 10.40 5.36 6.70
CA PHE A 364 11.75 5.97 6.74
C PHE A 364 11.90 7.03 5.65
N TYR A 365 11.13 8.12 5.77
CA TYR A 365 11.19 9.27 4.86
C TYR A 365 12.42 10.16 5.13
N VAL A 366 12.87 10.89 4.12
CA VAL A 366 14.03 11.79 4.26
C VAL A 366 13.69 12.95 5.21
N GLY A 367 14.44 13.05 6.32
CA GLY A 367 14.20 13.97 7.42
C GLY A 367 13.59 13.33 8.67
N LEU A 368 13.25 12.03 8.66
CA LEU A 368 12.70 11.32 9.81
C LEU A 368 13.57 11.49 11.06
N THR A 369 14.89 11.32 10.93
CA THR A 369 15.82 11.36 12.06
C THR A 369 15.75 12.70 12.81
N GLU A 370 15.64 13.82 12.08
CA GLU A 370 15.53 15.16 12.67
C GLU A 370 14.16 15.40 13.34
N ASP A 371 13.07 14.92 12.72
CA ASP A 371 11.75 14.96 13.36
C ASP A 371 11.74 14.14 14.66
N VAL A 372 12.37 12.95 14.68
CA VAL A 372 12.52 12.11 15.88
C VAL A 372 13.34 12.81 16.96
N LYS A 373 14.48 13.44 16.64
CA LYS A 373 15.25 14.26 17.61
C LYS A 373 14.36 15.30 18.30
N VAL A 374 13.49 15.97 17.54
CA VAL A 374 12.52 16.95 18.09
C VAL A 374 11.47 16.29 19.00
N GLN A 375 11.02 15.06 18.71
CA GLN A 375 10.10 14.35 19.62
C GLN A 375 10.81 13.82 20.87
N LEU A 376 12.04 13.31 20.77
CA LEU A 376 12.84 12.85 21.92
C LEU A 376 13.04 13.97 22.95
N GLN A 377 13.38 15.19 22.49
CA GLN A 377 13.49 16.38 23.37
C GLN A 377 12.17 16.78 24.05
N LYS A 378 11.00 16.39 23.51
CA LYS A 378 9.69 16.60 24.16
C LYS A 378 9.35 15.47 25.14
N LEU A 379 9.80 14.25 24.87
CA LEU A 379 9.62 13.09 25.75
C LEU A 379 10.51 13.20 27.00
N GLU A 380 11.74 13.68 26.85
CA GLU A 380 12.65 14.00 27.97
C GLU A 380 12.00 14.98 28.94
N LYS A 381 11.45 16.11 28.44
CA LYS A 381 10.71 17.10 29.24
C LYS A 381 9.46 16.56 29.94
N GLN A 382 8.95 15.40 29.52
CA GLN A 382 7.79 14.73 30.12
C GLN A 382 8.18 13.64 31.14
N ASN A 383 9.48 13.40 31.35
CA ASN A 383 10.04 12.40 32.27
C ASN A 383 9.49 10.98 32.04
N VAL A 384 9.52 10.51 30.78
CA VAL A 384 9.14 9.13 30.46
C VAL A 384 10.17 8.13 30.99
N SER A 385 9.69 6.99 31.50
CA SER A 385 10.52 5.92 32.05
C SER A 385 11.10 4.99 30.98
N SER A 386 10.45 4.92 29.81
CA SER A 386 10.88 4.14 28.65
C SER A 386 10.29 4.72 27.36
N ILE A 387 10.84 4.32 26.22
CA ILE A 387 10.36 4.68 24.88
C ILE A 387 10.08 3.42 24.06
N ILE A 388 8.96 3.43 23.34
CA ILE A 388 8.59 2.47 22.29
C ILE A 388 8.77 3.16 20.94
N ILE A 389 9.52 2.52 20.03
CA ILE A 389 9.51 2.83 18.60
C ILE A 389 8.54 1.86 17.94
N ASP A 390 7.43 2.36 17.40
CA ASP A 390 6.44 1.54 16.71
C ASP A 390 6.73 1.56 15.20
N LEU A 391 7.05 0.38 14.66
CA LEU A 391 7.37 0.13 13.26
C LEU A 391 6.39 -0.85 12.62
N ARG A 392 5.28 -1.17 13.28
CA ARG A 392 4.22 -2.01 12.70
C ARG A 392 3.74 -1.40 11.39
N SER A 393 3.64 -2.21 10.34
CA SER A 393 3.23 -1.79 9.00
C SER A 393 4.13 -0.73 8.34
N ASN A 394 5.33 -0.47 8.88
CA ASN A 394 6.35 0.36 8.25
C ASN A 394 7.19 -0.44 7.26
N GLY A 395 6.86 -0.32 5.96
CA GLY A 395 7.56 -1.00 4.85
C GLY A 395 8.99 -0.50 4.57
N GLY A 396 9.52 0.41 5.38
CA GLY A 396 10.88 0.94 5.29
C GLY A 396 10.98 2.29 4.59
N GLY A 397 12.03 2.49 3.80
CA GLY A 397 12.34 3.77 3.15
C GLY A 397 13.84 3.96 2.93
N ALA A 398 14.36 5.16 3.19
CA ALA A 398 15.75 5.51 2.95
C ALA A 398 16.72 4.78 3.89
N LEU A 399 17.68 4.04 3.32
CA LEU A 399 18.76 3.35 4.04
C LEU A 399 19.54 4.30 4.97
N THR A 400 19.78 5.54 4.52
CA THR A 400 20.49 6.57 5.31
C THR A 400 19.74 6.97 6.57
N GLU A 401 18.40 6.96 6.55
CA GLU A 401 17.58 7.23 7.74
C GLU A 401 17.58 6.04 8.70
N ALA A 402 17.70 4.80 8.22
CA ALA A 402 17.87 3.64 9.11
C ALA A 402 19.17 3.73 9.93
N VAL A 403 20.26 4.14 9.28
CA VAL A 403 21.57 4.35 9.91
C VAL A 403 21.52 5.54 10.88
N ALA A 404 21.04 6.71 10.42
CA ALA A 404 20.99 7.93 11.21
C ALA A 404 20.02 7.83 12.41
N LEU A 405 18.87 7.17 12.25
CA LEU A 405 17.93 6.89 13.35
C LEU A 405 18.55 5.95 14.38
N SER A 406 19.35 4.97 13.95
CA SER A 406 20.05 4.05 14.87
C SER A 406 21.07 4.81 15.74
N GLY A 407 21.82 5.76 15.17
CA GLY A 407 22.77 6.62 15.89
C GLY A 407 22.16 7.43 17.05
N LEU A 408 20.85 7.71 17.02
CA LEU A 408 20.17 8.36 18.16
C LEU A 408 20.21 7.51 19.45
N PHE A 409 20.47 6.21 19.33
CA PHE A 409 20.37 5.24 20.41
C PHE A 409 21.67 4.46 20.69
N ILE A 410 22.62 4.39 19.74
CA ILE A 410 23.93 3.72 19.91
C ILE A 410 25.08 4.74 19.82
N PRO A 411 26.23 4.55 20.51
CA PRO A 411 27.31 5.54 20.52
C PRO A 411 28.01 5.73 19.18
N SER A 412 28.34 4.66 18.48
CA SER A 412 28.94 4.65 17.14
C SER A 412 29.12 3.21 16.65
N GLY A 413 29.44 3.05 15.36
CA GLY A 413 29.80 1.77 14.76
C GLY A 413 28.89 1.36 13.60
N PRO A 414 29.15 0.19 12.99
CA PRO A 414 28.39 -0.30 11.85
C PRO A 414 26.94 -0.56 12.25
N VAL A 415 25.97 -0.07 11.47
CA VAL A 415 24.54 -0.38 11.65
C VAL A 415 24.14 -1.53 10.73
N VAL A 416 24.71 -1.57 9.53
CA VAL A 416 24.36 -2.53 8.48
C VAL A 416 25.55 -2.77 7.55
N GLN A 417 25.71 -4.01 7.09
CA GLN A 417 26.64 -4.35 6.03
C GLN A 417 25.87 -4.54 4.71
N VAL A 418 26.38 -4.02 3.60
CA VAL A 418 25.79 -4.18 2.26
C VAL A 418 26.78 -4.83 1.29
N ARG A 419 26.35 -5.88 0.59
CA ARG A 419 27.15 -6.59 -0.43
C ARG A 419 26.58 -6.32 -1.82
N ASP A 420 27.41 -5.83 -2.74
CA ASP A 420 27.02 -5.63 -4.14
C ASP A 420 27.09 -6.91 -4.99
N ASN A 421 26.72 -6.78 -6.26
CA ASN A 421 26.67 -7.87 -7.23
C ASN A 421 28.06 -8.37 -7.71
N ASN A 422 29.13 -7.64 -7.37
CA ASN A 422 30.53 -8.03 -7.58
C ASN A 422 31.15 -8.64 -6.31
N GLY A 423 30.36 -8.82 -5.25
CA GLY A 423 30.81 -9.39 -3.97
C GLY A 423 31.49 -8.39 -3.03
N LYS A 424 31.55 -7.09 -3.38
CA LYS A 424 32.15 -6.08 -2.51
C LYS A 424 31.21 -5.78 -1.35
N VAL A 425 31.72 -5.94 -0.12
CA VAL A 425 31.05 -5.54 1.12
C VAL A 425 31.43 -4.10 1.48
N ARG A 426 30.46 -3.33 1.97
CA ARG A 426 30.64 -2.02 2.61
C ARG A 426 29.84 -2.02 3.92
N GLU A 427 30.34 -1.36 4.94
CA GLU A 427 29.64 -1.16 6.21
C GLU A 427 29.14 0.29 6.26
N ASP A 428 27.85 0.47 6.52
CA ASP A 428 27.26 1.79 6.75
C ASP A 428 27.10 1.97 8.27
N SER A 429 27.78 2.97 8.81
CA SER A 429 27.98 3.19 10.23
C SER A 429 27.43 4.54 10.68
N ASP A 430 27.04 4.63 11.95
CA ASP A 430 26.98 5.93 12.61
C ASP A 430 28.40 6.38 13.00
N THR A 431 28.66 7.67 12.82
CA THR A 431 29.97 8.31 12.97
C THR A 431 29.94 9.63 13.76
N ASP A 432 28.79 10.11 14.23
CA ASP A 432 28.72 11.40 14.93
C ASP A 432 29.01 11.32 16.44
N GLY A 433 28.81 10.15 17.07
CA GLY A 433 29.14 9.92 18.47
C GLY A 433 28.03 10.28 19.48
N VAL A 434 26.86 10.76 19.01
CA VAL A 434 25.89 11.49 19.83
C VAL A 434 24.64 10.68 20.12
N VAL A 435 24.63 9.97 21.26
CA VAL A 435 23.43 9.29 21.75
C VAL A 435 22.41 10.28 22.31
N TYR A 436 21.29 10.46 21.62
CA TYR A 436 20.16 11.31 22.01
C TYR A 436 19.26 10.69 23.09
N TYR A 437 19.17 9.35 23.15
CA TYR A 437 18.40 8.67 24.20
C TYR A 437 19.12 7.43 24.73
N LYS A 438 19.38 7.42 26.05
CA LYS A 438 20.09 6.33 26.77
C LYS A 438 19.17 5.45 27.62
N GLY A 439 17.89 5.78 27.73
CA GLY A 439 16.94 5.05 28.57
C GLY A 439 16.45 3.72 27.99
N PRO A 440 15.60 2.99 28.72
CA PRO A 440 15.00 1.73 28.27
C PRO A 440 14.24 1.91 26.95
N LEU A 441 14.55 1.07 25.97
CA LEU A 441 14.04 1.17 24.61
C LEU A 441 13.42 -0.16 24.18
N VAL A 442 12.25 -0.09 23.57
CA VAL A 442 11.54 -1.23 22.97
C VAL A 442 11.21 -0.89 21.52
N VAL A 443 11.32 -1.86 20.61
CA VAL A 443 10.91 -1.71 19.21
C VAL A 443 9.76 -2.67 18.94
N LEU A 444 8.60 -2.13 18.57
CA LEU A 444 7.40 -2.89 18.25
C LEU A 444 7.32 -3.09 16.73
N VAL A 445 7.21 -4.35 16.29
CA VAL A 445 7.23 -4.75 14.89
C VAL A 445 6.09 -5.73 14.54
N ASP A 446 5.71 -5.79 13.27
CA ASP A 446 4.82 -6.82 12.74
C ASP A 446 5.40 -7.43 11.45
N ARG A 447 4.67 -8.39 10.85
CA ARG A 447 5.03 -9.00 9.55
C ARG A 447 5.17 -8.02 8.38
N TYR A 448 4.69 -6.79 8.52
CA TYR A 448 4.71 -5.75 7.50
C TYR A 448 5.82 -4.72 7.74
N SER A 449 6.47 -4.73 8.92
CA SER A 449 7.75 -4.09 9.14
C SER A 449 8.78 -4.64 8.14
N ALA A 450 9.31 -3.79 7.25
CA ALA A 450 10.22 -4.24 6.18
C ALA A 450 11.44 -3.32 5.97
N SER A 451 12.50 -3.87 5.37
CA SER A 451 13.66 -3.11 4.85
C SER A 451 14.34 -2.25 5.93
N ALA A 452 14.25 -0.91 5.86
CA ALA A 452 14.82 0.01 6.83
C ALA A 452 14.35 -0.24 8.27
N SER A 453 13.10 -0.67 8.46
CA SER A 453 12.54 -1.08 9.75
C SER A 453 13.28 -2.29 10.33
N GLU A 454 13.62 -3.25 9.47
CA GLU A 454 14.32 -4.48 9.83
C GLU A 454 15.80 -4.22 10.10
N ILE A 455 16.42 -3.28 9.36
CA ILE A 455 17.79 -2.81 9.65
C ILE A 455 17.85 -2.16 11.03
N PHE A 456 16.93 -1.25 11.34
CA PHE A 456 16.88 -0.59 12.64
C PHE A 456 16.63 -1.60 13.77
N ALA A 457 15.61 -2.47 13.64
CA ALA A 457 15.30 -3.47 14.65
C ALA A 457 16.44 -4.48 14.85
N ALA A 458 17.08 -4.95 13.77
CA ALA A 458 18.24 -5.84 13.85
C ALA A 458 19.42 -5.19 14.57
N ALA A 459 19.77 -3.95 14.19
CA ALA A 459 20.87 -3.22 14.83
C ALA A 459 20.58 -3.02 16.34
N MET A 460 19.37 -2.59 16.71
CA MET A 460 18.99 -2.43 18.11
C MET A 460 19.08 -3.74 18.91
N GLN A 461 18.74 -4.89 18.29
CA GLN A 461 18.83 -6.21 18.89
C GLN A 461 20.29 -6.71 19.02
N ASP A 462 21.10 -6.55 17.97
CA ASP A 462 22.49 -7.05 17.92
C ASP A 462 23.41 -6.31 18.89
N TYR A 463 23.25 -4.98 18.97
CA TYR A 463 23.92 -4.13 19.96
C TYR A 463 23.40 -4.33 21.40
N GLY A 464 22.35 -5.14 21.60
CA GLY A 464 21.68 -5.30 22.89
C GLY A 464 21.09 -3.98 23.43
N ARG A 465 20.70 -3.08 22.53
CA ARG A 465 20.27 -1.71 22.85
C ARG A 465 18.78 -1.63 23.18
N ALA A 466 17.94 -2.38 22.47
CA ALA A 466 16.49 -2.41 22.67
C ALA A 466 15.98 -3.84 22.67
N LEU A 467 14.82 -4.03 23.30
CA LEU A 467 14.06 -5.28 23.22
C LEU A 467 13.13 -5.22 22.00
N ILE A 468 13.12 -6.27 21.17
CA ILE A 468 12.22 -6.37 20.02
C ILE A 468 10.96 -7.15 20.42
N VAL A 469 9.79 -6.59 20.14
CA VAL A 469 8.48 -7.14 20.54
C VAL A 469 7.55 -7.16 19.33
N GLY A 470 6.70 -8.19 19.20
CA GLY A 470 5.66 -8.25 18.17
C GLY A 470 5.71 -9.53 17.33
N GLU A 471 5.65 -9.42 16.01
CA GLU A 471 5.72 -10.57 15.08
C GLU A 471 7.07 -10.64 14.35
N PRO A 472 7.48 -11.81 13.83
CA PRO A 472 8.57 -11.89 12.85
C PRO A 472 8.32 -10.96 11.66
N THR A 473 9.32 -10.15 11.31
CA THR A 473 9.19 -9.10 10.29
C THR A 473 9.16 -9.66 8.86
N PHE A 474 8.88 -8.80 7.87
CA PHE A 474 8.63 -9.18 6.47
C PHE A 474 9.73 -10.05 5.84
N GLY A 475 10.99 -9.86 6.23
CA GLY A 475 12.14 -10.59 5.74
C GLY A 475 12.77 -10.00 4.49
N LYS A 476 12.63 -8.70 4.22
CA LYS A 476 13.32 -8.07 3.11
C LYS A 476 14.79 -7.88 3.49
N GLY A 477 15.70 -8.31 2.62
CA GLY A 477 17.16 -8.23 2.80
C GLY A 477 17.88 -7.65 1.58
N THR A 478 17.18 -6.84 0.78
CA THR A 478 17.64 -6.26 -0.49
C THR A 478 17.57 -4.73 -0.47
N VAL A 479 18.54 -4.10 -1.15
CA VAL A 479 18.57 -2.65 -1.38
C VAL A 479 18.35 -2.37 -2.85
N GLN A 480 17.28 -1.63 -3.15
CA GLN A 480 16.97 -1.16 -4.50
C GLN A 480 17.65 0.17 -4.80
N GLN A 481 18.09 0.35 -6.04
CA GLN A 481 18.55 1.62 -6.57
C GLN A 481 17.44 2.26 -7.40
N TYR A 482 17.09 3.51 -7.08
CA TYR A 482 16.21 4.33 -7.91
C TYR A 482 17.01 5.07 -8.99
N ARG A 483 16.62 4.95 -10.26
CA ARG A 483 17.24 5.66 -11.40
C ARG A 483 16.20 6.14 -12.40
N SER A 484 16.22 7.43 -12.71
CA SER A 484 15.48 7.98 -13.85
C SER A 484 15.98 7.37 -15.16
N LEU A 485 15.06 7.15 -16.11
CA LEU A 485 15.37 6.67 -17.47
C LEU A 485 15.77 7.81 -18.42
N ASN A 486 15.52 9.07 -18.02
CA ASN A 486 15.93 10.27 -18.75
C ASN A 486 17.47 10.37 -18.84
N ARG A 487 17.97 10.76 -20.01
CA ARG A 487 19.38 11.08 -20.28
C ARG A 487 19.49 12.56 -20.67
N ILE A 488 20.66 13.15 -20.38
CA ILE A 488 20.92 14.59 -20.56
C ILE A 488 20.67 15.11 -21.99
N TYR A 489 20.73 14.24 -22.99
CA TYR A 489 20.55 14.59 -24.40
C TYR A 489 19.13 14.38 -24.93
N ASP A 490 18.22 13.76 -24.16
CA ASP A 490 16.87 13.43 -24.66
C ASP A 490 16.11 14.70 -25.01
N GLN A 491 16.07 15.68 -24.12
CA GLN A 491 15.41 16.98 -24.34
C GLN A 491 15.98 17.77 -25.54
N MET A 492 17.23 17.48 -25.95
CA MET A 492 17.90 18.13 -27.08
C MET A 492 17.66 17.39 -28.41
N LEU A 493 17.67 16.05 -28.38
CA LEU A 493 17.55 15.20 -29.58
C LEU A 493 16.11 14.78 -29.88
N ARG A 494 15.23 14.82 -28.88
CA ARG A 494 13.82 14.42 -28.91
C ARG A 494 12.98 15.38 -28.04
N PRO A 495 12.95 16.69 -28.33
CA PRO A 495 12.19 17.67 -27.56
C PRO A 495 10.68 17.41 -27.54
N GLU A 496 10.17 16.58 -28.43
CA GLU A 496 8.79 16.12 -28.53
C GLU A 496 8.41 14.99 -27.56
N TRP A 497 9.38 14.30 -26.97
CA TRP A 497 9.11 13.22 -26.01
C TRP A 497 8.54 13.75 -24.68
N PRO A 498 7.64 13.01 -24.02
CA PRO A 498 7.26 13.29 -22.65
C PRO A 498 8.43 13.01 -21.69
N ALA A 499 8.29 13.45 -20.44
CA ALA A 499 9.21 13.05 -19.39
C ALA A 499 9.19 11.52 -19.22
N LEU A 500 10.36 10.87 -19.26
CA LEU A 500 10.44 9.42 -19.12
C LEU A 500 10.30 9.00 -17.65
N GLY A 501 9.88 7.75 -17.45
CA GLY A 501 9.76 7.12 -16.13
C GLY A 501 11.09 6.84 -15.43
N SER A 502 11.06 5.90 -14.50
CA SER A 502 12.22 5.48 -13.71
C SER A 502 12.20 3.98 -13.43
N LEU A 503 13.34 3.49 -12.95
CA LEU A 503 13.52 2.13 -12.48
C LEU A 503 13.83 2.10 -11.00
N GLN A 504 13.29 1.11 -10.33
CA GLN A 504 13.80 0.58 -9.07
C GLN A 504 14.31 -0.83 -9.36
N TYR A 505 15.54 -1.14 -8.95
CA TYR A 505 16.11 -2.46 -9.20
C TYR A 505 17.12 -2.83 -8.11
N THR A 506 17.15 -4.10 -7.72
CA THR A 506 18.04 -4.54 -6.63
C THR A 506 19.50 -4.45 -7.06
N ILE A 507 20.34 -3.78 -6.27
CA ILE A 507 21.79 -3.63 -6.52
C ILE A 507 22.65 -4.29 -5.44
N GLN A 508 22.12 -4.49 -4.25
CA GLN A 508 22.83 -5.00 -3.09
C GLN A 508 21.90 -5.86 -2.24
N LYS A 509 22.49 -6.79 -1.50
CA LYS A 509 21.86 -7.40 -0.31
C LYS A 509 22.39 -6.74 0.95
N PHE A 510 21.56 -6.67 1.99
CA PHE A 510 21.98 -6.20 3.30
C PHE A 510 22.01 -7.31 4.35
N TYR A 511 22.87 -7.09 5.34
CA TYR A 511 23.21 -8.02 6.41
C TYR A 511 23.31 -7.25 7.72
N ARG A 512 22.91 -7.94 8.79
CA ARG A 512 23.09 -7.56 10.19
C ARG A 512 24.57 -7.45 10.52
N VAL A 513 24.88 -6.76 11.62
CA VAL A 513 26.27 -6.62 12.11
C VAL A 513 26.86 -7.95 12.59
N ASP A 514 26.03 -8.94 12.92
CA ASP A 514 26.45 -10.32 13.21
C ASP A 514 26.76 -11.17 11.95
N GLY A 515 26.58 -10.60 10.75
CA GLY A 515 26.82 -11.24 9.45
C GLY A 515 25.61 -12.01 8.88
N GLY A 516 24.52 -12.19 9.63
CA GLY A 516 23.29 -12.80 9.13
C GLY A 516 22.49 -11.86 8.21
N SER A 517 21.77 -12.39 7.21
CA SER A 517 20.80 -11.57 6.44
C SER A 517 19.39 -11.68 7.03
N THR A 518 18.58 -10.63 6.87
CA THR A 518 17.12 -10.66 7.09
C THR A 518 16.37 -11.34 5.94
N GLN A 519 17.00 -11.51 4.76
CA GLN A 519 16.37 -12.02 3.55
C GLN A 519 15.59 -13.34 3.78
N ARG A 520 14.28 -13.35 3.54
CA ARG A 520 13.34 -14.46 3.79
C ARG A 520 13.25 -14.96 5.25
N LYS A 521 13.78 -14.23 6.23
CA LYS A 521 13.73 -14.61 7.68
C LYS A 521 13.20 -13.50 8.60
N GLY A 522 13.47 -12.26 8.26
CA GLY A 522 13.18 -11.10 9.08
C GLY A 522 14.06 -10.98 10.32
N VAL A 523 13.61 -10.14 11.23
CA VAL A 523 14.04 -10.01 12.61
C VAL A 523 13.03 -10.79 13.45
N THR A 524 13.50 -11.81 14.17
CA THR A 524 12.67 -12.51 15.15
C THR A 524 12.61 -11.68 16.44
N PRO A 525 11.42 -11.31 16.96
CA PRO A 525 11.30 -10.60 18.23
C PRO A 525 11.87 -11.39 19.41
N ASP A 526 12.34 -10.68 20.42
CA ASP A 526 12.74 -11.26 21.71
C ASP A 526 11.51 -11.69 22.53
N ILE A 527 10.36 -11.01 22.33
CA ILE A 527 9.04 -11.41 22.83
C ILE A 527 8.05 -11.43 21.67
N VAL A 528 7.57 -12.62 21.32
CA VAL A 528 6.67 -12.85 20.19
C VAL A 528 5.21 -12.76 20.66
N MET A 529 4.44 -11.86 20.04
CA MET A 529 2.99 -11.75 20.24
C MET A 529 2.27 -12.94 19.57
N PRO A 530 1.12 -13.41 20.11
CA PRO A 530 0.33 -14.47 19.48
C PRO A 530 -0.05 -14.11 18.04
N THR A 531 -0.01 -15.05 17.09
CA THR A 531 -0.50 -14.78 15.74
C THR A 531 -1.03 -16.01 15.00
N GLY A 532 -1.93 -15.75 14.06
CA GLY A 532 -2.69 -16.79 13.34
C GLY A 532 -2.16 -17.12 11.96
N VAL A 533 -1.32 -16.25 11.41
CA VAL A 533 -0.75 -16.39 10.06
C VAL A 533 0.64 -16.98 10.16
N ASP A 534 0.91 -17.95 9.29
CA ASP A 534 2.22 -18.59 9.18
C ASP A 534 3.20 -17.63 8.45
N PRO A 535 4.42 -17.39 8.97
CA PRO A 535 5.46 -16.64 8.25
C PRO A 535 5.84 -17.21 6.88
N ALA A 536 5.46 -18.45 6.54
CA ALA A 536 5.59 -19.03 5.20
C ALA A 536 4.49 -18.59 4.20
N GLU A 537 3.44 -17.91 4.66
CA GLU A 537 2.27 -17.49 3.85
C GLU A 537 2.18 -15.96 3.70
N THR A 538 3.25 -15.26 4.09
CA THR A 538 3.35 -13.80 4.07
C THR A 538 4.84 -13.41 4.06
N GLY A 539 5.16 -12.16 3.73
CA GLY A 539 6.54 -11.69 3.68
C GLY A 539 7.35 -12.22 2.50
N GLU A 540 8.62 -11.84 2.48
CA GLU A 540 9.62 -12.12 1.42
C GLU A 540 9.76 -13.62 1.08
N SER A 541 9.42 -14.50 2.02
CA SER A 541 9.53 -15.95 1.81
C SER A 541 8.47 -16.50 0.83
N PHE A 542 7.33 -15.81 0.75
CA PHE A 542 6.19 -16.15 -0.11
C PHE A 542 6.24 -15.45 -1.47
N GLU A 543 6.97 -14.33 -1.57
CA GLU A 543 7.08 -13.54 -2.80
C GLU A 543 7.79 -14.28 -3.94
N ASP A 544 7.24 -14.15 -5.15
CA ASP A 544 7.79 -14.72 -6.37
C ASP A 544 9.23 -14.26 -6.60
N ASN A 545 10.11 -15.19 -7.00
CA ASN A 545 11.51 -14.91 -7.36
C ASN A 545 12.36 -14.19 -6.28
N ALA A 546 11.90 -14.08 -5.02
CA ALA A 546 12.65 -13.48 -3.92
C ALA A 546 14.05 -14.09 -3.78
N LEU A 547 15.07 -13.28 -3.47
CA LEU A 547 16.45 -13.79 -3.35
C LEU A 547 16.59 -14.76 -2.16
N PRO A 548 17.49 -15.76 -2.21
CA PRO A 548 17.70 -16.71 -1.12
C PRO A 548 18.38 -16.04 0.08
N TRP A 549 18.20 -16.62 1.27
CA TRP A 549 18.98 -16.26 2.47
C TRP A 549 20.43 -16.74 2.34
N ASP A 550 21.36 -15.93 2.84
CA ASP A 550 22.77 -16.27 3.05
C ASP A 550 23.35 -15.38 4.17
N SER A 551 24.65 -15.53 4.45
CA SER A 551 25.38 -14.78 5.48
C SER A 551 26.76 -14.34 4.97
N ILE A 552 27.37 -13.38 5.66
CA ILE A 552 28.75 -12.93 5.49
C ILE A 552 29.48 -12.96 6.84
N ASN A 553 30.74 -12.51 6.87
CA ASN A 553 31.47 -12.31 8.12
C ASN A 553 30.86 -11.14 8.91
N ALA A 554 30.68 -11.33 10.21
CA ALA A 554 30.27 -10.28 11.13
C ALA A 554 31.19 -9.04 11.04
N ALA A 555 30.58 -7.86 11.23
CA ALA A 555 31.30 -6.61 11.39
C ALA A 555 32.02 -6.56 12.75
N SER A 556 32.98 -5.65 12.89
CA SER A 556 33.61 -5.38 14.19
C SER A 556 32.78 -4.35 14.97
N TYR A 557 32.01 -4.79 15.96
CA TYR A 557 31.20 -3.91 16.82
C TYR A 557 31.27 -4.29 18.30
N THR A 558 31.02 -3.31 19.17
CA THR A 558 30.92 -3.49 20.62
C THR A 558 29.46 -3.30 21.05
N LYS A 559 28.92 -4.24 21.82
CA LYS A 559 27.54 -4.15 22.32
C LYS A 559 27.38 -3.00 23.31
N THR A 560 26.24 -2.31 23.24
CA THR A 560 25.86 -1.24 24.17
C THR A 560 25.32 -1.77 25.50
N GLY A 561 24.82 -3.01 25.51
CA GLY A 561 24.29 -3.69 26.69
C GLY A 561 23.99 -5.16 26.40
N ASP A 562 23.41 -5.85 27.38
CA ASP A 562 22.86 -7.19 27.20
C ASP A 562 21.50 -7.31 27.89
N LEU A 563 20.43 -7.37 27.09
CA LEU A 563 19.06 -7.54 27.58
C LEU A 563 18.66 -9.01 27.74
N LYS A 564 19.48 -9.96 27.24
CA LYS A 564 19.15 -11.40 27.26
C LYS A 564 19.02 -11.96 28.67
N ALA A 565 19.68 -11.34 29.64
CA ALA A 565 19.53 -11.66 31.06
C ALA A 565 18.10 -11.42 31.59
N PHE A 566 17.36 -10.46 31.01
CA PHE A 566 16.00 -10.11 31.43
C PHE A 566 14.92 -10.89 30.66
N THR A 567 15.19 -11.26 29.40
CA THR A 567 14.21 -11.84 28.47
C THR A 567 13.39 -13.01 29.05
N PRO A 568 13.96 -14.01 29.76
CA PRO A 568 13.16 -15.13 30.30
C PRO A 568 12.11 -14.70 31.33
N GLU A 569 12.41 -13.70 32.16
CA GLU A 569 11.46 -13.19 33.16
C GLU A 569 10.41 -12.28 32.52
N LEU A 570 10.81 -11.47 31.53
CA LEU A 570 9.89 -10.65 30.74
C LEU A 570 8.88 -11.53 29.97
N ILE A 571 9.34 -12.59 29.29
CA ILE A 571 8.46 -13.58 28.62
C ILE A 571 7.49 -14.21 29.62
N LYS A 572 7.96 -14.62 30.81
CA LYS A 572 7.09 -15.22 31.84
C LYS A 572 6.01 -14.24 32.32
N THR A 573 6.38 -12.97 32.50
CA THR A 573 5.48 -11.92 33.00
C THR A 573 4.45 -11.53 31.95
N HIS A 574 4.91 -11.36 30.71
CA HIS A 574 4.09 -11.19 29.51
C HIS A 574 3.06 -12.33 29.37
N ALA A 575 3.51 -13.58 29.35
CA ALA A 575 2.63 -14.75 29.21
C ALA A 575 1.57 -14.84 30.31
N ALA A 576 1.91 -14.46 31.54
CA ALA A 576 0.96 -14.41 32.65
C ALA A 576 -0.08 -13.28 32.49
N ARG A 577 0.31 -12.10 31.96
CA ARG A 577 -0.63 -11.01 31.65
C ARG A 577 -1.58 -11.39 30.52
N ILE A 578 -1.07 -11.80 29.36
CA ILE A 578 -1.92 -12.07 28.18
C ILE A 578 -2.84 -13.27 28.37
N ALA A 579 -2.50 -14.23 29.25
CA ALA A 579 -3.40 -15.32 29.61
C ALA A 579 -4.62 -14.85 30.42
N ALA A 580 -4.48 -13.78 31.20
CA ALA A 580 -5.55 -13.19 32.00
C ALA A 580 -6.30 -12.06 31.26
N ASP A 581 -5.72 -11.50 30.20
CA ASP A 581 -6.33 -10.43 29.41
C ASP A 581 -7.41 -10.94 28.44
N ALA A 582 -8.54 -10.24 28.39
CA ALA A 582 -9.68 -10.65 27.59
C ALA A 582 -9.50 -10.38 26.09
N GLU A 583 -8.76 -9.34 25.69
CA GLU A 583 -8.51 -9.04 24.28
C GLU A 583 -7.56 -10.09 23.68
N PHE A 584 -6.51 -10.49 24.42
CA PHE A 584 -5.64 -11.59 23.99
C PHE A 584 -6.36 -12.95 23.94
N GLN A 585 -7.32 -13.20 24.83
CA GLN A 585 -8.21 -14.38 24.72
C GLN A 585 -9.09 -14.35 23.46
N HIS A 586 -9.64 -13.18 23.08
CA HIS A 586 -10.36 -13.04 21.80
C HIS A 586 -9.45 -13.24 20.59
N ILE A 587 -8.22 -12.71 20.62
CA ILE A 587 -7.22 -12.90 19.57
C ILE A 587 -6.90 -14.40 19.40
N GLN A 588 -6.72 -15.15 20.50
CA GLN A 588 -6.49 -16.59 20.44
C GLN A 588 -7.66 -17.36 19.81
N GLN A 589 -8.91 -16.96 20.11
CA GLN A 589 -10.11 -17.53 19.47
C GLN A 589 -10.14 -17.24 17.95
N ASP A 590 -9.75 -16.03 17.54
CA ASP A 590 -9.71 -15.64 16.13
C ASP A 590 -8.59 -16.37 15.37
N ILE A 591 -7.45 -16.62 16.04
CA ILE A 591 -6.35 -17.46 15.54
C ILE A 591 -6.81 -18.89 15.27
N GLU A 592 -7.54 -19.50 16.22
CA GLU A 592 -8.06 -20.86 16.09
C GLU A 592 -9.13 -20.94 14.99
N ARG A 593 -10.04 -19.96 14.95
CA ARG A 593 -11.05 -19.83 13.89
C ARG A 593 -10.41 -19.68 12.51
N TYR A 594 -9.42 -18.81 12.37
CA TYR A 594 -8.69 -18.60 11.10
C TYR A 594 -8.06 -19.91 10.62
N LYS A 595 -7.35 -20.63 11.51
CA LYS A 595 -6.71 -21.91 11.19
C LYS A 595 -7.73 -22.98 10.76
N ALA A 596 -8.90 -23.04 11.41
CA ALA A 596 -9.97 -23.97 11.04
C ALA A 596 -10.67 -23.63 9.70
N MET A 597 -10.67 -22.37 9.28
CA MET A 597 -11.31 -21.91 8.03
C MET A 597 -10.36 -21.83 6.83
N LYS A 598 -9.04 -21.86 7.08
CA LYS A 598 -7.95 -21.64 6.12
C LYS A 598 -8.11 -22.38 4.79
N ASP A 599 -8.30 -23.71 4.83
CA ASP A 599 -8.40 -24.56 3.63
C ASP A 599 -9.61 -24.25 2.73
N LYS A 600 -10.59 -23.49 3.24
CA LYS A 600 -11.82 -23.10 2.54
C LYS A 600 -11.89 -21.61 2.27
N ARG A 601 -10.89 -20.82 2.66
CA ARG A 601 -10.89 -19.34 2.59
C ARG A 601 -11.20 -18.79 1.20
N ASN A 602 -10.75 -19.48 0.14
CA ASN A 602 -10.96 -19.05 -1.25
C ASN A 602 -12.27 -19.57 -1.86
N ILE A 603 -12.98 -20.50 -1.19
CA ILE A 603 -14.21 -21.12 -1.70
C ILE A 603 -15.40 -20.49 -0.97
N VAL A 604 -16.03 -19.51 -1.61
CA VAL A 604 -17.14 -18.74 -1.01
C VAL A 604 -18.49 -19.32 -1.47
N SER A 605 -19.43 -19.51 -0.53
CA SER A 605 -20.79 -19.95 -0.83
C SER A 605 -21.60 -18.87 -1.53
N LEU A 606 -22.37 -19.26 -2.54
CA LEU A 606 -23.33 -18.41 -3.26
C LEU A 606 -24.77 -18.59 -2.75
N ASN A 607 -24.94 -19.22 -1.59
CA ASN A 607 -26.22 -19.38 -0.89
C ASN A 607 -26.50 -18.18 0.04
N TYR A 608 -27.64 -17.51 -0.13
CA TYR A 608 -27.98 -16.33 0.67
C TYR A 608 -28.19 -16.66 2.14
N ALA A 609 -28.96 -17.71 2.47
CA ALA A 609 -29.25 -18.06 3.86
C ALA A 609 -28.00 -18.51 4.63
N GLN A 610 -27.06 -19.18 3.95
CA GLN A 610 -25.77 -19.52 4.55
C GLN A 610 -24.94 -18.26 4.84
N ARG A 611 -24.79 -17.35 3.86
CA ARG A 611 -23.98 -16.14 4.00
C ARG A 611 -24.60 -15.11 4.97
N GLU A 612 -25.93 -15.01 5.00
CA GLU A 612 -26.67 -14.20 5.98
C GLU A 612 -26.44 -14.73 7.39
N LYS A 613 -26.49 -16.06 7.59
CA LYS A 613 -26.17 -16.66 8.89
C LYS A 613 -24.72 -16.40 9.30
N GLU A 614 -23.76 -16.62 8.39
CA GLU A 614 -22.33 -16.35 8.65
C GLU A 614 -22.11 -14.88 9.07
N ASN A 615 -22.72 -13.92 8.38
CA ASN A 615 -22.66 -12.50 8.74
C ASN A 615 -23.31 -12.22 10.12
N HIS A 616 -24.48 -12.80 10.41
CA HIS A 616 -25.15 -12.62 11.71
C HIS A 616 -24.36 -13.24 12.87
N ASP A 617 -23.75 -14.41 12.67
CA ASP A 617 -22.88 -15.05 13.68
C ASP A 617 -21.62 -14.18 13.95
N ASP A 618 -21.09 -13.51 12.92
CA ASP A 618 -19.96 -12.57 13.03
C ASP A 618 -20.34 -11.26 13.72
N ASP A 619 -21.45 -10.63 13.32
CA ASP A 619 -21.95 -9.41 13.94
C ASP A 619 -22.34 -9.63 15.41
N ALA A 620 -22.97 -10.76 15.73
CA ALA A 620 -23.26 -11.16 17.11
C ALA A 620 -21.98 -11.35 17.93
N THR A 621 -20.95 -11.99 17.35
CA THR A 621 -19.63 -12.14 17.99
C THR A 621 -18.99 -10.78 18.27
N ARG A 622 -18.99 -9.87 17.29
CA ARG A 622 -18.44 -8.51 17.44
C ARG A 622 -19.19 -7.70 18.49
N LEU A 623 -20.53 -7.74 18.47
CA LEU A 623 -21.38 -7.02 19.42
C LEU A 623 -21.18 -7.53 20.85
N ASN A 624 -21.06 -8.85 21.04
CA ASN A 624 -20.78 -9.46 22.35
C ASN A 624 -19.43 -8.98 22.89
N ARG A 625 -18.35 -9.03 22.10
CA ARG A 625 -17.02 -8.55 22.50
C ARG A 625 -17.01 -7.05 22.86
N LEU A 626 -17.68 -6.22 22.05
CA LEU A 626 -17.85 -4.78 22.35
C LEU A 626 -18.62 -4.56 23.66
N ASN A 627 -19.68 -5.33 23.91
CA ASN A 627 -20.48 -5.23 25.13
C ASN A 627 -19.76 -5.75 26.37
N GLU A 628 -18.93 -6.79 26.25
CA GLU A 628 -18.02 -7.25 27.31
C GLU A 628 -17.00 -6.17 27.65
N ARG A 629 -16.37 -5.57 26.64
CA ARG A 629 -15.43 -4.45 26.81
C ARG A 629 -16.09 -3.24 27.46
N PHE A 630 -17.26 -2.82 26.98
CA PHE A 630 -18.01 -1.69 27.54
C PHE A 630 -18.41 -1.95 29.00
N LYS A 631 -18.80 -3.19 29.34
CA LYS A 631 -19.06 -3.60 30.72
C LYS A 631 -17.81 -3.53 31.61
N ARG A 632 -16.63 -3.93 31.11
CA ARG A 632 -15.34 -3.75 31.83
C ARG A 632 -15.00 -2.28 32.05
N GLU A 633 -15.29 -1.43 31.08
CA GLU A 633 -15.07 0.02 31.12
C GLU A 633 -16.15 0.82 31.89
N GLY A 634 -17.19 0.16 32.42
CA GLY A 634 -18.31 0.83 33.09
C GLY A 634 -19.24 1.64 32.16
N LYS A 635 -19.11 1.44 30.83
CA LYS A 635 -19.96 2.04 29.80
C LYS A 635 -21.26 1.24 29.65
N LYS A 636 -22.30 1.89 29.10
CA LYS A 636 -23.58 1.21 28.78
C LYS A 636 -23.40 0.31 27.56
N PRO A 637 -23.94 -0.93 27.55
CA PRO A 637 -23.88 -1.80 26.39
C PRO A 637 -24.68 -1.21 25.21
N LEU A 638 -24.20 -1.51 24.00
CA LEU A 638 -24.82 -1.25 22.71
C LEU A 638 -25.94 -2.26 22.44
N LYS A 639 -27.00 -1.85 21.72
CA LYS A 639 -28.09 -2.75 21.32
C LYS A 639 -27.85 -3.36 19.95
N SER A 640 -27.25 -2.59 19.03
CA SER A 640 -26.73 -3.08 17.74
C SER A 640 -25.34 -2.52 17.48
N LEU A 641 -24.68 -3.02 16.43
CA LEU A 641 -23.41 -2.45 15.97
C LEU A 641 -23.57 -1.03 15.40
N ASP A 642 -24.77 -0.64 14.95
CA ASP A 642 -25.05 0.71 14.45
C ASP A 642 -25.02 1.78 15.56
N ASP A 643 -25.21 1.38 16.82
CA ASP A 643 -25.07 2.26 17.98
C ASP A 643 -23.59 2.62 18.28
N LEU A 644 -22.62 1.96 17.62
CA LEU A 644 -21.19 2.23 17.83
C LEU A 644 -20.80 3.62 17.28
N PRO A 645 -20.16 4.49 18.07
CA PRO A 645 -19.71 5.79 17.58
C PRO A 645 -18.75 5.67 16.39
N LYS A 646 -18.92 6.51 15.36
CA LYS A 646 -18.10 6.47 14.13
C LYS A 646 -16.63 6.85 14.35
N ASP A 647 -16.34 7.50 15.46
CA ASP A 647 -15.02 7.88 15.96
C ASP A 647 -14.44 6.88 16.97
N TYR A 648 -15.16 5.77 17.25
CA TYR A 648 -14.68 4.72 18.15
C TYR A 648 -13.33 4.16 17.67
N GLN A 649 -12.33 4.29 18.54
CA GLN A 649 -11.04 3.63 18.36
C GLN A 649 -11.13 2.25 19.01
N GLU A 650 -10.86 1.20 18.24
CA GLU A 650 -10.62 -0.12 18.83
C GLU A 650 -9.35 -0.05 19.70
N PRO A 651 -9.27 -0.81 20.81
CA PRO A 651 -8.06 -0.87 21.62
C PRO A 651 -6.92 -1.48 20.81
N ASP A 652 -5.69 -1.27 21.27
CA ASP A 652 -4.49 -1.83 20.66
C ASP A 652 -3.78 -2.74 21.68
N PRO A 653 -4.21 -4.02 21.81
CA PRO A 653 -3.69 -4.91 22.84
C PRO A 653 -2.18 -5.13 22.73
N TYR A 654 -1.62 -5.07 21.51
CA TYR A 654 -0.18 -5.28 21.31
C TYR A 654 0.61 -4.07 21.76
N LEU A 655 0.15 -2.85 21.45
CA LEU A 655 0.78 -1.64 21.99
C LEU A 655 0.63 -1.56 23.51
N ASP A 656 -0.56 -1.84 24.05
CA ASP A 656 -0.82 -1.72 25.49
C ASP A 656 -0.04 -2.77 26.31
N GLU A 657 0.10 -4.02 25.85
CA GLU A 657 1.02 -4.98 26.48
C GLU A 657 2.49 -4.61 26.24
N THR A 658 2.86 -4.01 25.10
CA THR A 658 4.22 -3.51 24.87
C THR A 658 4.57 -2.36 25.83
N VAL A 659 3.60 -1.52 26.20
CA VAL A 659 3.77 -0.49 27.25
C VAL A 659 4.06 -1.15 28.60
N HIS A 660 3.38 -2.25 28.95
CA HIS A 660 3.70 -3.02 30.16
C HIS A 660 5.12 -3.64 30.10
N ILE A 661 5.49 -4.29 28.99
CA ILE A 661 6.84 -4.84 28.78
C ILE A 661 7.91 -3.74 28.89
N ALA A 662 7.67 -2.55 28.34
CA ALA A 662 8.57 -1.41 28.40
C ALA A 662 8.74 -0.84 29.83
N LEU A 663 7.74 -0.99 30.70
CA LEU A 663 7.85 -0.64 32.12
C LEU A 663 8.59 -1.73 32.91
N ASP A 664 8.30 -3.01 32.67
CA ASP A 664 9.03 -4.12 33.29
C ASP A 664 10.53 -4.01 33.00
N LEU A 665 10.90 -3.75 31.73
CA LEU A 665 12.28 -3.53 31.31
C LEU A 665 12.92 -2.33 32.06
N ALA A 666 12.18 -1.22 32.17
CA ALA A 666 12.65 -0.04 32.90
C ALA A 666 12.88 -0.32 34.39
N HIS A 667 12.05 -1.14 35.03
CA HIS A 667 12.23 -1.56 36.42
C HIS A 667 13.45 -2.46 36.57
N LYS A 668 13.64 -3.42 35.67
CA LYS A 668 14.79 -4.34 35.69
C LYS A 668 16.12 -3.62 35.47
N GLN A 669 16.17 -2.67 34.55
CA GLN A 669 17.37 -1.86 34.32
C GLN A 669 17.70 -0.90 35.47
N LYS A 670 16.69 -0.36 36.19
CA LYS A 670 16.90 0.43 37.42
C LYS A 670 17.50 -0.41 38.57
N LEU A 671 17.37 -1.74 38.55
CA LEU A 671 17.82 -2.65 39.62
C LEU A 671 19.23 -3.21 39.42
N GLN A 672 19.86 -2.98 38.26
CA GLN A 672 21.28 -3.29 38.06
C GLN A 672 22.14 -2.03 38.29
N PRO A 673 23.33 -2.15 38.94
CA PRO A 673 24.29 -1.07 38.94
C PRO A 673 24.73 -0.79 37.49
N GLN A 674 24.81 0.48 37.09
CA GLN A 674 25.32 0.84 35.78
C GLN A 674 26.75 0.33 35.65
N VAL A 675 27.00 -0.51 34.65
CA VAL A 675 28.36 -0.87 34.26
C VAL A 675 28.96 0.37 33.64
N GLU A 676 29.89 1.02 34.36
CA GLU A 676 30.70 2.10 33.77
C GLU A 676 31.39 1.57 32.51
N PRO A 677 31.41 2.32 31.40
CA PRO A 677 32.17 1.93 30.23
C PRO A 677 33.64 1.77 30.65
N GLN A 678 34.25 0.64 30.29
CA GLN A 678 35.68 0.44 30.51
C GLN A 678 36.44 1.55 29.79
N MET A 679 37.02 2.47 30.56
CA MET A 679 37.92 3.50 30.02
C MET A 679 38.97 2.83 29.16
N THR A 680 39.16 3.34 27.95
CA THR A 680 40.27 2.90 27.10
C THR A 680 41.60 3.24 27.82
N PRO A 681 42.69 2.49 27.57
CA PRO A 681 43.99 2.80 28.17
C PRO A 681 44.45 4.25 27.91
N THR A 682 43.99 4.85 26.82
CA THR A 682 44.16 6.26 26.44
C THR A 682 43.47 7.25 27.41
N GLU A 683 42.28 6.94 27.91
CA GLU A 683 41.54 7.81 28.82
C GLU A 683 42.11 7.75 30.24
N ALA A 684 42.51 6.55 30.69
CA ALA A 684 43.18 6.37 31.98
C ALA A 684 44.48 7.19 32.10
N ALA A 685 45.23 7.34 31.00
CA ALA A 685 46.43 8.17 30.95
C ALA A 685 46.11 9.68 31.09
N ALA A 686 45.01 10.16 30.50
CA ALA A 686 44.62 11.57 30.58
C ALA A 686 44.12 11.99 31.98
N THR A 687 43.62 11.05 32.78
CA THR A 687 43.23 11.28 34.19
C THR A 687 44.40 11.24 35.18
N ALA A 688 45.60 10.81 34.76
CA ALA A 688 46.78 10.75 35.62
C ALA A 688 47.65 12.03 35.61
N GLU A 689 47.31 13.01 34.77
CA GLU A 689 48.04 14.29 34.60
C GLU A 689 47.22 15.53 35.02
N LYS A 690 46.38 15.41 36.05
CA LYS A 690 45.67 16.54 36.69
C LYS A 690 45.72 16.51 38.21
#